data_AF-A0A0B1TZZ4-F1
#
_entry.id   AF-A0A0B1TZZ4-F1
#
_cell.length_a   1.000
_cell.length_b   1.000
_cell.length_c   1.000
_cell.angle_alpha   90.00
_cell.angle_beta   90.00
_cell.angle_gamma   90.00
#
_symmetry.space_group_name_H-M   'P 1'
#
loop_
_entity.id
_entity.type
_entity.pdbx_description
1 polymer ?
#
loop_
_entity_poly.entity_id
_entity_poly.type
_entity_poly.pdbx_seq_one_letter_code
_entity_poly.pdbx_strand_id
1 'polypeptide(L)'
;MAVRSGGFVGKVLRVDLSTGKISAEETLERYATLLGGAGIGYRVLWDEVPAGTGPFDPANKLTFAAGALVGTSVPCNGRATVTTIFPTCWPKPLVGSGHMGGHFAAKLKYAGYDALIVEGKAEKPVWLMIRDAQVEIRDARHLWGTGIRRTTQELSQEMGPDCVVAAIGQTGENQAPMGMVVNSVSHSAGGVGGVMGGKNLKAVAVQGSGAVRIAGDKAAWEKLIKFHLSILGGNNQHVVPSFPTPQAEYYNPASRWIGQPGKRWGAAKPPVEINGNIHDPNRIAYRTNSAAYFLGDEAWKYTVRGNGCTACPIRCHTMLKMPSVTTKYGIPDTGQNTCVALMFGRSFFTQLAGKKNSEVAIEACMVGMHLADDLGLWSNYGQLQRDLRKLYEGGYLKARLGSKEYASIPWDKYDNADPAFLLDLIPRIANRQGELGEVLSRGTGAIFDHWSIPEAQWAEDHTTTYWKMGHPKHHANEDDGQCGVIINTQYNRDAQCHSHTNFVRNGLPLDVQKKLAAAIWGSPDALDAPGDYTPANVHKAKRAKWSLVRKELHDALGVCNWMGPWAASPLQERGYAGDDSLESKFLSLATGQAMDREELDRAGERIFTLHRALTIRDMGQVDMRAAHDLVPPWVFKDQNGAAPFTKGSIRMDPDDIARAMDFFYEVMGWDQKTGAPGKARYAELGLADVGEALDAAGLTPKAEK
;
A
#
# COMPACT_ATOMS: atom_id res chain seq x y z
N MET A 1 11.65 12.72 -35.71
CA MET A 1 10.31 12.52 -35.11
C MET A 1 10.54 12.07 -33.68
N ALA A 2 9.98 12.77 -32.68
CA ALA A 2 10.10 12.37 -31.28
C ALA A 2 9.59 10.93 -31.11
N VAL A 3 10.41 10.06 -30.51
CA VAL A 3 10.05 8.67 -30.21
C VAL A 3 8.91 8.73 -29.21
N ARG A 4 7.66 8.67 -29.69
CA ARG A 4 6.49 8.43 -28.83
C ARG A 4 6.57 6.97 -28.38
N SER A 5 7.32 6.69 -27.31
CA SER A 5 7.27 5.38 -26.67
C SER A 5 5.85 5.14 -26.21
N GLY A 6 5.22 4.04 -26.64
CA GLY A 6 3.91 3.67 -26.10
C GLY A 6 3.99 3.41 -24.59
N GLY A 7 2.86 3.14 -23.95
CA GLY A 7 2.76 3.10 -22.49
C GLY A 7 2.74 4.51 -21.89
N PHE A 8 3.71 5.37 -22.18
CA PHE A 8 3.73 6.78 -21.75
C PHE A 8 2.78 7.66 -22.58
N VAL A 9 2.18 8.67 -21.96
CA VAL A 9 1.42 9.71 -22.69
C VAL A 9 2.25 10.98 -22.93
N GLY A 10 3.36 11.12 -22.19
CA GLY A 10 4.49 11.95 -22.55
C GLY A 10 4.65 13.22 -21.72
N LYS A 11 3.73 13.53 -20.79
CA LYS A 11 3.79 14.78 -20.03
C LYS A 11 3.68 14.60 -18.52
N VAL A 12 4.46 15.37 -17.78
CA VAL A 12 4.31 15.58 -16.33
C VAL A 12 3.73 16.96 -16.09
N LEU A 13 2.54 17.03 -15.51
CA LEU A 13 1.85 18.27 -15.13
C LEU A 13 2.47 18.83 -13.85
N ARG A 14 2.81 20.13 -13.83
CA ARG A 14 3.28 20.84 -12.65
C ARG A 14 2.33 21.96 -12.29
N VAL A 15 1.97 22.02 -11.01
CA VAL A 15 1.09 23.04 -10.46
C VAL A 15 1.72 23.64 -9.22
N ASP A 16 2.10 24.91 -9.30
CA ASP A 16 2.54 25.71 -8.16
C ASP A 16 1.34 26.47 -7.60
N LEU A 17 0.90 26.07 -6.41
CA LEU A 17 -0.26 26.63 -5.74
C LEU A 17 0.00 28.03 -5.15
N SER A 18 1.27 28.41 -4.96
CA SER A 18 1.62 29.74 -4.45
C SER A 18 1.60 30.80 -5.54
N THR A 19 2.05 30.46 -6.74
CA THR A 19 2.07 31.41 -7.88
C THR A 19 0.87 31.25 -8.81
N GLY A 20 0.15 30.13 -8.70
CA GLY A 20 -0.90 29.75 -9.64
C GLY A 20 -0.37 29.25 -10.99
N LYS A 21 0.95 29.08 -11.13
CA LYS A 21 1.57 28.63 -12.38
C LYS A 21 1.22 27.17 -12.66
N ILE A 22 0.72 26.93 -13.87
CA ILE A 22 0.45 25.59 -14.41
C ILE A 22 1.33 25.40 -15.64
N SER A 23 2.08 24.31 -15.67
CA SER A 23 2.98 23.98 -16.77
C SER A 23 3.09 22.48 -16.97
N ALA A 24 3.67 22.03 -18.08
CA ALA A 24 3.97 20.63 -18.31
C ALA A 24 5.38 20.47 -18.86
N GLU A 25 6.04 19.40 -18.48
CA GLU A 25 7.34 18.98 -19.00
C GLU A 25 7.24 17.59 -19.65
N GLU A 26 8.16 17.29 -20.57
CA GLU A 26 8.17 16.00 -21.27
C GLU A 26 8.69 14.89 -20.35
N THR A 27 7.90 13.82 -20.18
CA THR A 27 8.19 12.74 -19.22
C THR A 27 9.53 12.07 -19.49
N LEU A 28 9.83 11.77 -20.75
CA LEU A 28 10.98 10.93 -21.11
C LEU A 28 12.31 11.67 -21.02
N GLU A 29 12.33 13.00 -21.07
CA GLU A 29 13.58 13.76 -20.99
C GLU A 29 14.27 13.59 -19.64
N ARG A 30 13.48 13.41 -18.56
CA ARG A 30 14.00 13.31 -17.20
C ARG A 30 13.75 11.97 -16.52
N TYR A 31 12.68 11.25 -16.89
CA TYR A 31 12.23 10.08 -16.12
C TYR A 31 12.26 8.76 -16.90
N ALA A 32 12.81 8.73 -18.12
CA ALA A 32 12.79 7.53 -18.97
C ALA A 32 13.32 6.26 -18.28
N THR A 33 14.37 6.37 -17.45
CA THR A 33 15.00 5.23 -16.78
C THR A 33 14.28 4.77 -15.50
N LEU A 34 13.19 5.45 -15.12
CA LEU A 34 12.49 5.28 -13.84
C LEU A 34 11.07 4.71 -13.99
N LEU A 35 10.65 4.36 -15.21
CA LEU A 35 9.40 3.65 -15.55
C LEU A 35 8.07 4.37 -15.20
N GLY A 36 8.07 5.35 -14.30
CA GLY A 36 6.86 6.06 -13.84
C GLY A 36 6.69 6.01 -12.32
N GLY A 37 5.47 6.28 -11.85
CA GLY A 37 5.05 6.02 -10.46
C GLY A 37 6.03 6.51 -9.39
N ALA A 38 6.40 5.61 -8.46
CA ALA A 38 7.35 5.92 -7.38
C ALA A 38 8.71 6.41 -7.88
N GLY A 39 9.18 5.92 -9.03
CA GLY A 39 10.42 6.36 -9.66
C GLY A 39 10.42 7.86 -9.96
N ILE A 40 9.34 8.38 -10.59
CA ILE A 40 9.17 9.83 -10.81
C ILE A 40 9.14 10.57 -9.47
N GLY A 41 8.34 10.07 -8.52
CA GLY A 41 8.21 10.68 -7.20
C GLY A 41 9.54 10.83 -6.46
N TYR A 42 10.36 9.77 -6.42
CA TYR A 42 11.67 9.82 -5.76
C TYR A 42 12.66 10.72 -6.49
N ARG A 43 12.66 10.72 -7.82
CA ARG A 43 13.54 11.63 -8.59
C ARG A 43 13.21 13.09 -8.36
N VAL A 44 11.93 13.44 -8.31
CA VAL A 44 11.48 14.80 -8.00
C VAL A 44 11.94 15.21 -6.60
N LEU A 45 11.76 14.35 -5.58
CA LEU A 45 12.22 14.66 -4.22
C LEU A 45 13.75 14.75 -4.11
N TRP A 46 14.49 13.97 -4.89
CA TRP A 46 15.95 14.02 -4.89
C TRP A 46 16.46 15.34 -5.45
N ASP A 47 15.99 15.69 -6.64
CA ASP A 47 16.48 16.84 -7.40
C ASP A 47 15.99 18.19 -6.85
N GLU A 48 14.77 18.24 -6.29
CA GLU A 48 14.06 19.51 -6.06
C GLU A 48 13.67 19.79 -4.61
N VAL A 49 13.74 18.79 -3.72
CA VAL A 49 13.38 18.98 -2.31
C VAL A 49 14.65 19.03 -1.46
N PRO A 50 15.00 20.19 -0.90
CA PRO A 50 16.16 20.32 -0.03
C PRO A 50 16.09 19.39 1.17
N ALA A 51 17.25 18.86 1.58
CA ALA A 51 17.37 18.10 2.82
C ALA A 51 16.90 18.95 4.03
N GLY A 52 16.17 18.33 4.95
CA GLY A 52 15.61 19.01 6.12
C GLY A 52 14.25 19.69 5.89
N THR A 53 13.70 19.66 4.68
CA THR A 53 12.32 20.08 4.42
C THR A 53 11.33 19.26 5.27
N GLY A 54 10.36 19.92 5.88
CA GLY A 54 9.28 19.30 6.65
C GLY A 54 8.09 18.87 5.78
N PRO A 55 7.21 17.97 6.29
CA PRO A 55 6.08 17.44 5.51
C PRO A 55 5.05 18.50 5.10
N PHE A 56 4.88 19.56 5.89
CA PHE A 56 3.89 20.62 5.62
C PHE A 56 4.49 21.90 5.01
N ASP A 57 5.79 21.88 4.71
CA ASP A 57 6.46 23.04 4.14
C ASP A 57 6.03 23.26 2.67
N PRO A 58 5.96 24.52 2.19
CA PRO A 58 5.68 24.81 0.79
C PRO A 58 6.68 24.16 -0.18
N ALA A 59 7.94 24.00 0.24
CA ALA A 59 9.01 23.38 -0.53
C ALA A 59 8.82 21.88 -0.75
N ASN A 60 8.10 21.19 0.14
CA ASN A 60 7.79 19.77 -0.03
C ASN A 60 6.93 19.58 -1.29
N LYS A 61 7.17 18.49 -2.04
CA LYS A 61 6.38 18.15 -3.23
C LYS A 61 5.38 17.05 -2.89
N LEU A 62 4.22 17.11 -3.53
CA LEU A 62 3.23 16.04 -3.52
C LEU A 62 3.06 15.54 -4.96
N THR A 63 3.59 14.35 -5.24
CA THR A 63 3.63 13.81 -6.60
C THR A 63 2.63 12.68 -6.75
N PHE A 64 1.63 12.85 -7.62
CA PHE A 64 0.71 11.80 -8.07
C PHE A 64 1.20 11.24 -9.39
N ALA A 65 1.86 10.09 -9.38
CA ALA A 65 2.43 9.51 -10.59
C ALA A 65 1.74 8.19 -10.97
N ALA A 66 1.35 8.08 -12.23
CA ALA A 66 0.94 6.83 -12.85
C ALA A 66 2.17 6.10 -13.39
N GLY A 67 2.09 4.78 -13.49
CA GLY A 67 3.15 3.99 -14.10
C GLY A 67 2.99 3.76 -15.60
N ALA A 68 4.07 3.32 -16.27
CA ALA A 68 4.09 3.12 -17.71
C ALA A 68 3.01 2.19 -18.26
N LEU A 69 2.54 1.21 -17.47
CA LEU A 69 1.51 0.27 -17.92
C LEU A 69 0.09 0.73 -17.60
N VAL A 70 -0.10 1.82 -16.86
CA VAL A 70 -1.44 2.30 -16.49
C VAL A 70 -2.24 2.69 -17.72
N GLY A 71 -3.49 2.23 -17.80
CA GLY A 71 -4.41 2.60 -18.90
C GLY A 71 -4.23 1.79 -20.20
N THR A 72 -3.33 0.80 -20.20
CA THR A 72 -3.02 -0.05 -21.39
C THR A 72 -3.84 -1.35 -21.49
N SER A 73 -4.80 -1.57 -20.57
CA SER A 73 -5.54 -2.84 -20.37
C SER A 73 -4.78 -4.01 -19.73
N VAL A 74 -3.51 -3.87 -19.34
CA VAL A 74 -2.82 -4.90 -18.53
C VAL A 74 -3.64 -5.21 -17.27
N PRO A 75 -3.94 -6.49 -16.96
CA PRO A 75 -4.65 -6.84 -15.76
C PRO A 75 -4.01 -6.26 -14.50
N CYS A 76 -4.84 -5.66 -13.64
CA CYS A 76 -4.42 -5.05 -12.36
C CYS A 76 -3.54 -3.77 -12.48
N ASN A 77 -3.64 -2.99 -13.58
CA ASN A 77 -2.81 -1.80 -13.83
C ASN A 77 -3.41 -0.44 -13.40
N GLY A 78 -4.34 -0.42 -12.45
CA GLY A 78 -5.08 0.79 -12.07
C GLY A 78 -4.45 1.60 -10.93
N ARG A 79 -3.13 1.59 -10.77
CA ARG A 79 -2.47 2.13 -9.57
C ARG A 79 -1.77 3.47 -9.81
N ALA A 80 -1.84 4.35 -8.81
CA ALA A 80 -1.09 5.59 -8.70
C ALA A 80 -0.26 5.58 -7.42
N THR A 81 0.94 6.13 -7.51
CA THR A 81 1.81 6.38 -6.36
C THR A 81 1.73 7.85 -5.99
N VAL A 82 1.50 8.12 -4.70
CA VAL A 82 1.49 9.46 -4.11
C VAL A 82 2.72 9.60 -3.22
N THR A 83 3.77 10.25 -3.74
CA THR A 83 5.09 10.34 -3.11
C THR A 83 5.32 11.73 -2.52
N THR A 84 5.82 11.78 -1.29
CA THR A 84 6.12 13.01 -0.53
C THR A 84 7.01 12.69 0.68
N ILE A 85 7.39 13.72 1.46
CA ILE A 85 7.93 13.53 2.82
C ILE A 85 6.78 13.11 3.75
N PHE A 86 6.86 11.90 4.29
CA PHE A 86 5.80 11.29 5.09
C PHE A 86 5.79 11.85 6.53
N PRO A 87 4.63 12.34 7.02
CA PRO A 87 4.51 12.95 8.34
C PRO A 87 4.44 11.94 9.49
N THR A 88 4.20 10.65 9.22
CA THR A 88 4.05 9.60 10.25
C THR A 88 5.36 8.95 10.68
N CYS A 89 6.44 9.20 9.96
CA CYS A 89 7.76 8.65 10.29
C CYS A 89 8.35 9.37 11.49
N TRP A 90 8.93 8.61 12.43
CA TRP A 90 9.46 9.10 13.69
C TRP A 90 10.89 8.59 13.93
N PRO A 91 11.81 9.34 14.59
CA PRO A 91 11.67 10.70 15.14
C PRO A 91 11.74 11.82 14.08
N LYS A 92 12.01 11.46 12.82
CA LYS A 92 12.12 12.41 11.73
C LYS A 92 11.20 12.02 10.57
N PRO A 93 10.52 12.99 9.92
CA PRO A 93 9.85 12.77 8.65
C PRO A 93 10.86 12.33 7.58
N LEU A 94 10.51 11.30 6.81
CA LEU A 94 11.35 10.73 5.75
C LEU A 94 10.51 10.52 4.49
N VAL A 95 11.16 10.26 3.37
CA VAL A 95 10.45 9.92 2.13
C VAL A 95 9.52 8.72 2.33
N GLY A 96 8.32 8.81 1.79
CA GLY A 96 7.40 7.69 1.71
C GLY A 96 6.49 7.82 0.50
N SER A 97 5.70 6.79 0.26
CA SER A 97 4.73 6.78 -0.84
C SER A 97 3.47 6.08 -0.43
N GLY A 98 2.32 6.71 -0.62
CA GLY A 98 1.00 6.09 -0.49
C GLY A 98 0.58 5.52 -1.84
N HIS A 99 0.04 4.30 -1.88
CA HIS A 99 -0.28 3.64 -3.13
C HIS A 99 -1.78 3.41 -3.30
N MET A 100 -2.37 4.12 -4.27
CA MET A 100 -3.82 4.26 -4.44
C MET A 100 -4.31 3.51 -5.67
N GLY A 101 -5.43 2.80 -5.51
CA GLY A 101 -6.10 2.07 -6.60
C GLY A 101 -7.21 2.89 -7.25
N GLY A 102 -8.19 2.19 -7.80
CA GLY A 102 -9.36 2.78 -8.45
C GLY A 102 -9.08 3.20 -9.89
N HIS A 103 -9.57 4.37 -10.26
CA HIS A 103 -9.57 4.85 -11.65
C HIS A 103 -8.74 6.13 -11.89
N PHE A 104 -8.17 6.75 -10.85
CA PHE A 104 -7.52 8.06 -10.93
C PHE A 104 -6.31 8.04 -11.87
N ALA A 105 -5.41 7.06 -11.69
CA ALA A 105 -4.20 6.91 -12.50
C ALA A 105 -4.53 6.80 -14.00
N ALA A 106 -5.52 5.98 -14.34
CA ALA A 106 -5.95 5.80 -15.73
C ALA A 106 -6.58 7.06 -16.30
N LYS A 107 -7.42 7.77 -15.55
CA LYS A 107 -8.02 9.03 -16.00
C LYS A 107 -7.00 10.15 -16.17
N LEU A 108 -5.96 10.20 -15.32
CA LEU A 108 -4.84 11.12 -15.49
C LEU A 108 -4.09 10.87 -16.80
N LYS A 109 -3.81 9.59 -17.09
CA LYS A 109 -3.20 9.16 -18.35
C LYS A 109 -4.07 9.52 -19.55
N TYR A 110 -5.37 9.25 -19.48
CA TYR A 110 -6.31 9.59 -20.56
C TYR A 110 -6.45 11.11 -20.76
N ALA A 111 -6.20 11.92 -19.73
CA ALA A 111 -6.13 13.37 -19.83
C ALA A 111 -4.81 13.86 -20.46
N GLY A 112 -3.84 12.97 -20.69
CA GLY A 112 -2.57 13.28 -21.34
C GLY A 112 -1.39 13.46 -20.39
N TYR A 113 -1.51 13.06 -19.12
CA TYR A 113 -0.44 13.22 -18.13
C TYR A 113 -0.01 11.87 -17.50
N ASP A 114 1.30 11.65 -17.41
CA ASP A 114 1.91 10.53 -16.70
C ASP A 114 2.01 10.80 -15.19
N ALA A 115 2.14 12.07 -14.79
CA ALA A 115 2.17 12.48 -13.39
C ALA A 115 1.64 13.91 -13.20
N LEU A 116 1.25 14.22 -11.96
CA LEU A 116 0.94 15.55 -11.44
C LEU A 116 1.87 15.83 -10.26
N ILE A 117 2.64 16.91 -10.33
CA ILE A 117 3.48 17.42 -9.25
C ILE A 117 2.84 18.70 -8.70
N VAL A 118 2.52 18.68 -7.42
CA VAL A 118 1.98 19.82 -6.69
C VAL A 118 3.04 20.40 -5.76
N GLU A 119 3.26 21.70 -5.89
CA GLU A 119 4.20 22.47 -5.07
C GLU A 119 3.58 23.77 -4.52
N GLY A 120 4.31 24.43 -3.63
CA GLY A 120 3.82 25.63 -2.96
C GLY A 120 2.64 25.34 -2.04
N LYS A 121 1.87 26.39 -1.76
CA LYS A 121 0.68 26.41 -0.92
C LYS A 121 -0.26 27.52 -1.39
N ALA A 122 -1.53 27.19 -1.60
CA ALA A 122 -2.54 28.18 -1.95
C ALA A 122 -2.93 29.06 -0.75
N GLU A 123 -3.26 30.32 -0.99
CA GLU A 123 -3.68 31.26 0.07
C GLU A 123 -5.03 30.88 0.71
N LYS A 124 -5.86 30.13 -0.02
CA LYS A 124 -7.18 29.66 0.40
C LYS A 124 -7.40 28.21 -0.07
N PRO A 125 -8.40 27.50 0.47
CA PRO A 125 -8.80 26.19 -0.05
C PRO A 125 -9.10 26.22 -1.56
N VAL A 126 -8.44 25.34 -2.30
CA VAL A 126 -8.62 25.16 -3.75
C VAL A 126 -8.80 23.69 -4.14
N TRP A 127 -9.30 23.44 -5.34
CA TRP A 127 -9.27 22.13 -5.99
C TRP A 127 -8.71 22.26 -7.40
N LEU A 128 -8.11 21.20 -7.93
CA LEU A 128 -7.56 21.15 -9.28
C LEU A 128 -8.56 20.47 -10.22
N MET A 129 -9.00 21.20 -11.23
CA MET A 129 -9.75 20.66 -12.35
C MET A 129 -8.78 20.27 -13.46
N ILE A 130 -8.83 19.02 -13.91
CA ILE A 130 -8.09 18.52 -15.07
C ILE A 130 -9.11 17.92 -16.05
N ARG A 131 -9.34 18.59 -17.17
CA ARG A 131 -10.17 18.10 -18.29
C ARG A 131 -9.32 18.07 -19.54
N ASP A 132 -8.74 16.90 -19.83
CA ASP A 132 -7.69 16.76 -20.84
C ASP A 132 -6.62 17.87 -20.68
N ALA A 133 -6.40 18.71 -21.70
CA ALA A 133 -5.43 19.80 -21.65
C ALA A 133 -5.87 21.03 -20.82
N GLN A 134 -7.15 21.13 -20.46
CA GLN A 134 -7.67 22.23 -19.64
C GLN A 134 -7.41 21.95 -18.17
N VAL A 135 -6.51 22.73 -17.57
CA VAL A 135 -6.15 22.61 -16.16
C VAL A 135 -6.40 23.94 -15.45
N GLU A 136 -7.15 23.90 -14.35
CA GLU A 136 -7.52 25.10 -13.59
C GLU A 136 -7.41 24.87 -12.08
N ILE A 137 -6.95 25.91 -11.36
CA ILE A 137 -7.00 25.98 -9.89
C ILE A 137 -8.29 26.71 -9.53
N ARG A 138 -9.22 26.04 -8.85
CA ARG A 138 -10.55 26.55 -8.56
C ARG A 138 -10.82 26.65 -7.07
N ASP A 139 -11.71 27.57 -6.69
CA ASP A 139 -12.04 27.82 -5.28
C ASP A 139 -12.74 26.60 -4.66
N ALA A 140 -12.28 26.16 -3.48
CA ALA A 140 -12.84 25.03 -2.75
C ALA A 140 -13.36 25.41 -1.35
N ARG A 141 -13.58 26.69 -1.04
CA ARG A 141 -14.05 27.11 0.29
C ARG A 141 -15.41 26.52 0.65
N HIS A 142 -16.26 26.27 -0.34
CA HIS A 142 -17.56 25.61 -0.18
C HIS A 142 -17.44 24.10 0.12
N LEU A 143 -16.30 23.48 -0.21
CA LEU A 143 -16.02 22.06 0.01
C LEU A 143 -15.19 21.84 1.29
N TRP A 144 -14.45 22.84 1.74
CA TRP A 144 -13.65 22.75 2.96
C TRP A 144 -14.54 22.53 4.18
N GLY A 145 -14.17 21.58 5.04
CA GLY A 145 -14.99 21.13 6.17
C GLY A 145 -16.04 20.07 5.81
N THR A 146 -16.20 19.73 4.53
CA THR A 146 -17.08 18.65 4.09
C THR A 146 -16.33 17.32 3.94
N GLY A 147 -17.05 16.21 4.05
CA GLY A 147 -16.51 14.88 3.79
C GLY A 147 -16.19 14.63 2.30
N ILE A 148 -15.34 13.63 2.06
CA ILE A 148 -14.89 13.21 0.73
C ILE A 148 -16.05 12.79 -0.18
N ARG A 149 -17.09 12.15 0.35
CA ARG A 149 -18.24 11.70 -0.45
C ARG A 149 -19.01 12.87 -1.03
N ARG A 150 -19.28 13.90 -0.20
CA ARG A 150 -19.92 15.14 -0.64
C ARG A 150 -19.04 15.89 -1.64
N THR A 151 -17.75 16.04 -1.33
CA THR A 151 -16.78 16.64 -2.24
C THR A 151 -16.76 15.94 -3.60
N THR A 152 -16.71 14.61 -3.61
CA THR A 152 -16.72 13.81 -4.83
C THR A 152 -18.02 13.98 -5.61
N GLN A 153 -19.17 14.01 -4.91
CA GLN A 153 -20.47 14.18 -5.54
C GLN A 153 -20.60 15.55 -6.22
N GLU A 154 -20.30 16.64 -5.51
CA GLU A 154 -20.44 18.02 -6.03
C GLU A 154 -19.51 18.23 -7.23
N LEU A 155 -18.24 17.82 -7.12
CA LEU A 155 -17.30 17.92 -8.25
C LEU A 155 -17.70 17.03 -9.43
N SER A 156 -18.30 15.86 -9.18
CA SER A 156 -18.83 15.01 -10.27
C SER A 156 -20.06 15.61 -10.94
N GLN A 157 -20.92 16.32 -10.20
CA GLN A 157 -22.05 17.05 -10.77
C GLN A 157 -21.58 18.20 -11.67
N GLU A 158 -20.48 18.86 -11.29
CA GLU A 158 -19.89 19.93 -12.09
C GLU A 158 -19.11 19.39 -13.30
N MET A 159 -18.29 18.35 -13.13
CA MET A 159 -17.42 17.86 -14.20
C MET A 159 -18.08 16.85 -15.14
N GLY A 160 -19.14 16.19 -14.68
CA GLY A 160 -19.83 15.10 -15.35
C GLY A 160 -19.46 13.71 -14.79
N PRO A 161 -20.28 12.68 -15.10
CA PRO A 161 -20.19 11.35 -14.47
C PRO A 161 -18.90 10.57 -14.79
N ASP A 162 -18.17 10.95 -15.84
CA ASP A 162 -16.92 10.31 -16.24
C ASP A 162 -15.68 10.82 -15.50
N CYS A 163 -15.83 11.81 -14.61
CA CYS A 163 -14.73 12.34 -13.81
C CYS A 163 -14.37 11.39 -12.67
N VAL A 164 -13.13 11.48 -12.21
CA VAL A 164 -12.63 10.79 -11.03
C VAL A 164 -12.00 11.81 -10.09
N VAL A 165 -12.41 11.78 -8.84
CA VAL A 165 -11.99 12.74 -7.81
C VAL A 165 -11.05 12.05 -6.83
N ALA A 166 -9.88 12.63 -6.57
CA ALA A 166 -9.03 12.30 -5.43
C ALA A 166 -9.12 13.46 -4.42
N ALA A 167 -9.69 13.21 -3.24
CA ALA A 167 -9.98 14.26 -2.25
C ALA A 167 -9.47 13.91 -0.86
N ILE A 168 -9.35 14.95 -0.02
CA ILE A 168 -9.14 14.81 1.42
C ILE A 168 -10.43 15.12 2.18
N GLY A 169 -10.58 14.51 3.35
CA GLY A 169 -11.58 14.90 4.36
C GLY A 169 -10.95 15.79 5.43
N GLN A 170 -11.70 16.03 6.49
CA GLN A 170 -11.31 16.90 7.60
C GLN A 170 -9.99 16.46 8.26
N THR A 171 -9.67 15.16 8.28
CA THR A 171 -8.36 14.67 8.76
C THR A 171 -7.21 15.31 7.98
N GLY A 172 -7.33 15.40 6.65
CA GLY A 172 -6.33 16.05 5.81
C GLY A 172 -6.35 17.57 5.96
N GLU A 173 -7.53 18.18 6.02
CA GLU A 173 -7.71 19.63 6.19
C GLU A 173 -7.06 20.15 7.48
N ASN A 174 -7.13 19.36 8.54
CA ASN A 174 -6.51 19.64 9.84
C ASN A 174 -5.03 19.19 9.93
N GLN A 175 -4.41 18.87 8.79
CA GLN A 175 -2.99 18.49 8.68
C GLN A 175 -2.60 17.35 9.62
N ALA A 176 -3.51 16.40 9.89
CA ALA A 176 -3.18 15.25 10.70
C ALA A 176 -2.25 14.29 9.92
N PRO A 177 -1.15 13.81 10.53
CA PRO A 177 -0.28 12.80 9.92
C PRO A 177 -1.03 11.54 9.46
N MET A 178 -2.08 11.13 10.18
CA MET A 178 -2.94 10.00 9.82
C MET A 178 -3.96 10.35 8.71
N GLY A 179 -3.85 11.49 8.03
CA GLY A 179 -4.72 11.85 6.92
C GLY A 179 -4.45 11.03 5.66
N MET A 180 -5.50 10.69 4.93
CA MET A 180 -5.40 10.01 3.63
C MET A 180 -6.00 10.84 2.49
N VAL A 181 -5.55 10.56 1.27
CA VAL A 181 -6.25 10.94 0.04
C VAL A 181 -7.10 9.76 -0.41
N VAL A 182 -8.36 9.99 -0.74
CA VAL A 182 -9.28 8.97 -1.24
C VAL A 182 -9.66 9.27 -2.68
N ASN A 183 -9.40 8.31 -3.56
CA ASN A 183 -9.92 8.24 -4.90
C ASN A 183 -11.38 7.73 -4.87
N SER A 184 -12.26 8.63 -5.27
CA SER A 184 -13.71 8.56 -5.32
C SER A 184 -14.31 8.32 -3.94
N VAL A 185 -14.41 7.06 -3.49
CA VAL A 185 -15.17 6.73 -2.26
C VAL A 185 -14.53 5.68 -1.36
N SER A 186 -13.46 4.99 -1.79
CA SER A 186 -12.88 3.89 -0.96
C SER A 186 -11.46 3.47 -1.32
N HIS A 187 -10.84 3.99 -2.39
CA HIS A 187 -9.46 3.65 -2.73
C HIS A 187 -8.54 4.74 -2.18
N SER A 188 -7.55 4.41 -1.36
CA SER A 188 -6.80 5.45 -0.65
C SER A 188 -5.28 5.37 -0.82
N ALA A 189 -4.65 6.54 -0.67
CA ALA A 189 -3.24 6.70 -0.32
C ALA A 189 -3.18 7.23 1.12
N GLY A 190 -2.75 6.39 2.06
CA GLY A 190 -2.60 6.74 3.47
C GLY A 190 -1.35 7.57 3.76
N GLY A 191 -1.39 8.41 4.79
CA GLY A 191 -0.26 9.19 5.28
C GLY A 191 0.04 10.49 4.50
N VAL A 192 -0.67 10.74 3.40
CA VAL A 192 -0.41 11.88 2.50
C VAL A 192 -1.51 12.95 2.54
N GLY A 193 -2.65 12.67 3.17
CA GLY A 193 -3.80 13.57 3.20
C GLY A 193 -3.51 14.86 3.97
N GLY A 194 -2.78 14.78 5.08
CA GLY A 194 -2.36 15.96 5.84
C GLY A 194 -1.44 16.87 5.03
N VAL A 195 -0.54 16.31 4.21
CA VAL A 195 0.36 17.09 3.33
C VAL A 195 -0.45 17.82 2.25
N MET A 196 -1.42 17.14 1.65
CA MET A 196 -2.32 17.74 0.66
C MET A 196 -3.14 18.89 1.27
N GLY A 197 -3.67 18.72 2.49
CA GLY A 197 -4.35 19.77 3.23
C GLY A 197 -3.44 20.91 3.68
N GLY A 198 -2.17 20.61 4.00
CA GLY A 198 -1.14 21.62 4.32
C GLY A 198 -0.87 22.60 3.18
N LYS A 199 -1.13 22.16 1.94
CA LYS A 199 -1.05 22.98 0.73
C LYS A 199 -2.37 23.71 0.39
N ASN A 200 -3.40 23.59 1.23
CA ASN A 200 -4.77 24.05 1.00
C ASN A 200 -5.44 23.43 -0.24
N LEU A 201 -5.02 22.22 -0.63
CA LEU A 201 -5.59 21.51 -1.78
C LEU A 201 -6.64 20.50 -1.30
N LYS A 202 -7.91 20.77 -1.57
CA LYS A 202 -9.05 19.92 -1.17
C LYS A 202 -9.19 18.68 -2.04
N ALA A 203 -9.02 18.82 -3.34
CA ALA A 203 -9.24 17.73 -4.30
C ALA A 203 -8.50 17.95 -5.62
N VAL A 204 -8.26 16.84 -6.33
CA VAL A 204 -7.89 16.80 -7.73
C VAL A 204 -8.97 16.01 -8.46
N ALA A 205 -9.69 16.64 -9.37
CA ALA A 205 -10.72 15.98 -10.16
C ALA A 205 -10.31 15.94 -11.63
N VAL A 206 -10.35 14.73 -12.19
CA VAL A 206 -9.78 14.43 -13.51
C VAL A 206 -10.84 13.83 -14.41
N GLN A 207 -11.02 14.41 -15.59
CA GLN A 207 -11.72 13.82 -16.71
C GLN A 207 -10.78 13.73 -17.89
N GLY A 208 -10.38 12.51 -18.23
CA GLY A 208 -9.60 12.20 -19.42
C GLY A 208 -10.45 11.47 -20.45
N SER A 209 -10.40 11.93 -21.70
CA SER A 209 -11.13 11.37 -22.84
C SER A 209 -10.25 10.59 -23.82
N GLY A 210 -8.92 10.69 -23.67
CA GLY A 210 -7.94 10.03 -24.52
C GLY A 210 -7.74 8.54 -24.23
N ALA A 211 -6.68 7.99 -24.81
CA ALA A 211 -6.28 6.60 -24.66
C ALA A 211 -4.75 6.49 -24.59
N VAL A 212 -4.26 5.42 -23.97
CA VAL A 212 -2.83 5.10 -23.93
C VAL A 212 -2.49 4.22 -25.12
N ARG A 213 -1.51 4.64 -25.93
CA ARG A 213 -1.05 3.87 -27.09
C ARG A 213 -0.04 2.81 -26.64
N ILE A 214 -0.12 1.62 -27.21
CA ILE A 214 0.94 0.62 -27.15
C ILE A 214 1.73 0.66 -28.47
N ALA A 215 3.03 0.35 -28.42
CA ALA A 215 3.89 0.34 -29.61
C ALA A 215 3.89 -1.01 -30.33
N GLY A 216 3.70 -2.10 -29.58
CA GLY A 216 3.76 -3.47 -30.08
C GLY A 216 2.52 -3.91 -30.86
N ASP A 217 2.62 -5.11 -31.42
CA ASP A 217 1.55 -5.73 -32.20
C ASP A 217 0.32 -6.10 -31.36
N LYS A 218 -0.88 -5.85 -31.90
CA LYS A 218 -2.15 -6.12 -31.23
C LYS A 218 -2.34 -7.60 -30.93
N ALA A 219 -2.02 -8.50 -31.87
CA ALA A 219 -2.21 -9.93 -31.65
C ALA A 219 -1.25 -10.47 -30.57
N ALA A 220 0.00 -9.97 -30.54
CA ALA A 220 0.95 -10.26 -29.46
C ALA A 220 0.44 -9.77 -28.10
N TRP A 221 -0.11 -8.54 -28.04
CA TRP A 221 -0.72 -7.98 -26.82
C TRP A 221 -1.89 -8.83 -26.33
N GLU A 222 -2.85 -9.14 -27.21
CA GLU A 222 -4.02 -9.96 -26.86
C GLU A 222 -3.63 -11.37 -26.41
N LYS A 223 -2.63 -11.99 -27.04
CA LYS A 223 -2.09 -13.29 -26.62
C LYS A 223 -1.52 -13.21 -25.21
N LEU A 224 -0.75 -12.17 -24.90
CA LEU A 224 -0.16 -11.99 -23.57
C LEU A 224 -1.23 -11.70 -22.51
N ILE A 225 -2.26 -10.91 -22.82
CA ILE A 225 -3.42 -10.68 -21.95
C ILE A 225 -4.14 -12.01 -21.65
N LYS A 226 -4.43 -12.83 -22.68
CA LYS A 226 -5.09 -14.13 -22.49
C LYS A 226 -4.25 -15.07 -21.61
N PHE A 227 -2.94 -15.10 -21.85
CA PHE A 227 -2.02 -15.87 -21.01
C PHE A 227 -2.04 -15.36 -19.56
N HIS A 228 -1.95 -14.04 -19.35
CA HIS A 228 -2.02 -13.45 -18.02
C HIS A 228 -3.30 -13.85 -17.28
N LEU A 229 -4.46 -13.72 -17.93
CA LEU A 229 -5.75 -14.12 -17.34
C LEU A 229 -5.78 -15.60 -16.94
N SER A 230 -5.12 -16.48 -17.70
CA SER A 230 -5.07 -17.92 -17.40
C SER A 230 -4.25 -18.24 -16.14
N ILE A 231 -3.27 -17.41 -15.77
CA ILE A 231 -2.41 -17.64 -14.60
C ILE A 231 -2.86 -16.89 -13.33
N LEU A 232 -3.91 -16.06 -13.42
CA LEU A 232 -4.43 -15.34 -12.25
C LEU A 232 -5.06 -16.31 -11.25
N GLY A 233 -4.75 -16.12 -9.96
CA GLY A 233 -5.42 -16.79 -8.84
C GLY A 233 -6.64 -16.02 -8.33
N GLY A 234 -6.98 -16.25 -7.07
CA GLY A 234 -7.83 -15.38 -6.26
C GLY A 234 -7.03 -14.22 -5.64
N ASN A 235 -7.68 -13.45 -4.76
CA ASN A 235 -7.06 -12.33 -4.03
C ASN A 235 -5.71 -12.70 -3.38
N ASN A 236 -4.72 -11.79 -3.43
CA ASN A 236 -3.35 -12.04 -2.92
C ASN A 236 -2.64 -13.20 -3.64
N GLN A 237 -3.03 -13.43 -4.90
CA GLN A 237 -2.55 -14.48 -5.80
C GLN A 237 -2.55 -15.88 -5.20
N HIS A 238 -3.59 -16.21 -4.42
CA HIS A 238 -3.83 -17.59 -4.02
C HIS A 238 -4.30 -18.40 -5.24
N VAL A 239 -3.54 -19.41 -5.63
CA VAL A 239 -3.74 -20.12 -6.91
C VAL A 239 -4.51 -21.43 -6.78
N VAL A 240 -4.93 -21.79 -5.57
CA VAL A 240 -5.77 -22.97 -5.29
C VAL A 240 -7.03 -22.55 -4.53
N PRO A 241 -8.16 -23.26 -4.69
CA PRO A 241 -9.39 -22.97 -3.94
C PRO A 241 -9.23 -23.20 -2.44
N SER A 242 -10.12 -22.59 -1.64
CA SER A 242 -10.20 -22.83 -0.20
C SER A 242 -10.97 -24.09 0.20
N PHE A 243 -11.45 -24.83 -0.78
CA PHE A 243 -12.38 -25.95 -0.61
C PHE A 243 -12.00 -27.08 -1.57
N PRO A 244 -12.24 -28.35 -1.20
CA PRO A 244 -12.02 -29.48 -2.08
C PRO A 244 -13.00 -29.44 -3.26
N THR A 245 -12.51 -29.75 -4.46
CA THR A 245 -13.34 -29.80 -5.67
C THR A 245 -12.69 -30.69 -6.73
N PRO A 246 -13.46 -31.42 -7.56
CA PRO A 246 -12.91 -32.18 -8.68
C PRO A 246 -12.19 -31.32 -9.74
N GLN A 247 -12.37 -30.00 -9.72
CA GLN A 247 -11.76 -29.06 -10.67
C GLN A 247 -10.34 -28.61 -10.28
N ALA A 248 -9.83 -29.02 -9.12
CA ALA A 248 -8.50 -28.65 -8.65
C ALA A 248 -7.83 -29.80 -7.90
N GLU A 249 -6.57 -30.10 -8.22
CA GLU A 249 -5.79 -31.14 -7.54
C GLU A 249 -5.54 -30.79 -6.07
N TYR A 250 -5.24 -29.51 -5.79
CA TYR A 250 -4.95 -29.02 -4.45
C TYR A 250 -6.01 -28.03 -3.97
N TYR A 251 -6.17 -27.96 -2.66
CA TYR A 251 -6.92 -26.92 -1.97
C TYR A 251 -6.24 -26.57 -0.65
N ASN A 252 -6.50 -25.37 -0.13
CA ASN A 252 -5.98 -24.94 1.16
C ASN A 252 -7.04 -24.11 1.89
N PRO A 253 -7.55 -24.52 3.06
CA PRO A 253 -8.59 -23.77 3.79
C PRO A 253 -8.22 -22.31 4.13
N ALA A 254 -6.94 -21.97 4.22
CA ALA A 254 -6.47 -20.60 4.41
C ALA A 254 -6.42 -19.79 3.11
N SER A 255 -6.77 -20.40 1.97
CA SER A 255 -6.78 -19.75 0.67
C SER A 255 -7.81 -18.62 0.60
N ARG A 256 -7.45 -17.55 -0.11
CA ARG A 256 -8.36 -16.44 -0.41
C ARG A 256 -9.19 -16.65 -1.68
N TRP A 257 -8.99 -17.75 -2.38
CA TRP A 257 -9.92 -18.22 -3.41
C TRP A 257 -11.10 -18.93 -2.74
N ILE A 258 -12.01 -18.14 -2.18
CA ILE A 258 -13.13 -18.60 -1.36
C ILE A 258 -14.46 -18.70 -2.11
N GLY A 259 -14.48 -18.36 -3.41
CA GLY A 259 -15.65 -18.46 -4.27
C GLY A 259 -16.07 -19.90 -4.55
N GLN A 260 -16.76 -20.52 -3.61
CA GLN A 260 -17.22 -21.91 -3.70
C GLN A 260 -18.59 -22.02 -4.41
N PRO A 261 -18.81 -23.06 -5.24
CA PRO A 261 -20.14 -23.42 -5.71
C PRO A 261 -21.18 -23.44 -4.58
N GLY A 262 -22.32 -22.76 -4.79
CA GLY A 262 -23.40 -22.63 -3.80
C GLY A 262 -23.29 -21.41 -2.88
N LYS A 263 -22.14 -20.72 -2.83
CA LYS A 263 -22.07 -19.40 -2.18
C LYS A 263 -22.83 -18.36 -3.01
N ARG A 264 -23.43 -17.38 -2.34
CA ARG A 264 -24.35 -16.43 -2.98
C ARG A 264 -24.04 -15.00 -2.57
N TRP A 265 -24.03 -14.10 -3.55
CA TRP A 265 -24.11 -12.65 -3.29
C TRP A 265 -25.56 -12.31 -2.95
N GLY A 266 -25.89 -12.38 -1.66
CA GLY A 266 -27.27 -12.35 -1.17
C GLY A 266 -27.98 -11.02 -1.36
N ALA A 267 -27.24 -9.91 -1.37
CA ALA A 267 -27.79 -8.56 -1.52
C ALA A 267 -27.75 -8.04 -2.97
N ALA A 268 -27.23 -8.83 -3.92
CA ALA A 268 -27.33 -8.53 -5.33
C ALA A 268 -28.78 -8.58 -5.82
N LYS A 269 -29.11 -7.87 -6.91
CA LYS A 269 -30.47 -7.85 -7.50
C LYS A 269 -30.42 -8.22 -8.99
N PRO A 270 -30.86 -9.43 -9.39
CA PRO A 270 -31.19 -10.58 -8.53
C PRO A 270 -29.94 -11.11 -7.80
N PRO A 271 -30.10 -11.87 -6.70
CA PRO A 271 -28.95 -12.48 -6.04
C PRO A 271 -28.16 -13.39 -6.99
N VAL A 272 -26.83 -13.36 -6.89
CA VAL A 272 -25.95 -14.11 -7.80
C VAL A 272 -25.38 -15.32 -7.07
N GLU A 273 -25.66 -16.51 -7.59
CA GLU A 273 -25.07 -17.76 -7.11
C GLU A 273 -23.75 -18.06 -7.83
N ILE A 274 -22.73 -18.43 -7.06
CA ILE A 274 -21.45 -18.89 -7.58
C ILE A 274 -21.61 -20.35 -8.00
N ASN A 275 -21.33 -20.66 -9.27
CA ASN A 275 -21.39 -22.00 -9.83
C ASN A 275 -20.45 -22.13 -11.04
N GLY A 276 -20.43 -23.30 -11.67
CA GLY A 276 -19.74 -23.55 -12.93
C GLY A 276 -18.25 -23.84 -12.81
N ASN A 277 -17.51 -23.56 -13.89
CA ASN A 277 -16.07 -23.77 -13.98
C ASN A 277 -15.33 -22.68 -13.20
N ILE A 278 -14.61 -23.05 -12.14
CA ILE A 278 -13.87 -22.11 -11.29
C ILE A 278 -12.66 -21.49 -12.03
N HIS A 279 -12.16 -22.17 -13.07
CA HIS A 279 -11.05 -21.74 -13.91
C HIS A 279 -11.47 -20.85 -15.09
N ASP A 280 -12.77 -20.62 -15.30
CA ASP A 280 -13.26 -19.75 -16.39
C ASP A 280 -12.69 -18.32 -16.24
N PRO A 281 -11.94 -17.81 -17.22
CA PRO A 281 -11.35 -16.47 -17.16
C PRO A 281 -12.41 -15.35 -17.08
N ASN A 282 -13.65 -15.58 -17.52
CA ASN A 282 -14.74 -14.61 -17.38
C ASN A 282 -15.37 -14.60 -15.97
N ARG A 283 -14.96 -15.53 -15.11
CA ARG A 283 -15.48 -15.72 -13.75
C ARG A 283 -14.45 -15.45 -12.65
N ILE A 284 -13.29 -14.89 -12.98
CA ILE A 284 -12.20 -14.60 -12.04
C ILE A 284 -12.68 -13.78 -10.82
N ALA A 285 -13.58 -12.81 -11.03
CA ALA A 285 -14.11 -11.99 -9.95
C ALA A 285 -14.86 -12.81 -8.87
N TYR A 286 -15.46 -13.95 -9.23
CA TYR A 286 -16.17 -14.81 -8.29
C TYR A 286 -15.25 -15.61 -7.37
N ARG A 287 -13.97 -15.77 -7.74
CA ARG A 287 -12.98 -16.48 -6.92
C ARG A 287 -12.77 -15.80 -5.57
N THR A 288 -13.03 -14.49 -5.48
CA THR A 288 -12.76 -13.66 -4.31
C THR A 288 -14.04 -13.12 -3.68
N ASN A 289 -14.08 -13.09 -2.35
CA ASN A 289 -14.94 -12.19 -1.59
C ASN A 289 -14.18 -11.71 -0.34
N SER A 290 -13.58 -10.52 -0.40
CA SER A 290 -12.74 -10.04 0.70
C SER A 290 -13.56 -9.84 1.98
N ALA A 291 -14.81 -9.38 1.89
CA ALA A 291 -15.66 -9.25 3.07
C ALA A 291 -15.89 -10.61 3.74
N ALA A 292 -16.19 -11.67 2.99
CA ALA A 292 -16.38 -12.99 3.57
C ALA A 292 -15.08 -13.56 4.19
N TYR A 293 -13.93 -13.29 3.60
CA TYR A 293 -12.64 -13.70 4.18
C TYR A 293 -12.35 -12.99 5.52
N PHE A 294 -12.53 -11.66 5.58
CA PHE A 294 -12.17 -10.86 6.75
C PHE A 294 -13.26 -10.84 7.83
N LEU A 295 -14.52 -10.77 7.44
CA LEU A 295 -15.68 -10.62 8.32
C LEU A 295 -16.39 -11.94 8.62
N GLY A 296 -16.15 -12.98 7.82
CA GLY A 296 -16.77 -14.30 7.96
C GLY A 296 -17.91 -14.54 6.95
N ASP A 297 -18.41 -15.76 6.94
CA ASP A 297 -19.41 -16.29 6.01
C ASP A 297 -20.72 -15.49 5.99
N GLU A 298 -21.12 -14.87 7.10
CA GLU A 298 -22.31 -13.99 7.14
C GLU A 298 -22.22 -12.82 6.16
N ALA A 299 -21.01 -12.39 5.77
CA ALA A 299 -20.84 -11.33 4.79
C ALA A 299 -21.42 -11.67 3.40
N TRP A 300 -21.57 -12.96 3.05
CA TRP A 300 -22.20 -13.37 1.78
C TRP A 300 -23.64 -12.86 1.66
N LYS A 301 -24.40 -12.89 2.76
CA LYS A 301 -25.77 -12.36 2.84
C LYS A 301 -25.84 -10.89 2.44
N TYR A 302 -24.86 -10.10 2.90
CA TYR A 302 -24.80 -8.66 2.66
C TYR A 302 -24.04 -8.29 1.37
N THR A 303 -23.41 -9.26 0.68
CA THR A 303 -22.61 -8.99 -0.52
C THR A 303 -23.50 -8.59 -1.70
N VAL A 304 -23.22 -7.42 -2.28
CA VAL A 304 -23.87 -6.92 -3.50
C VAL A 304 -23.07 -7.32 -4.73
N ARG A 305 -21.76 -7.04 -4.74
CA ARG A 305 -20.83 -7.38 -5.84
C ARG A 305 -19.38 -7.15 -5.42
N GLY A 306 -18.44 -7.71 -6.17
CA GLY A 306 -17.07 -7.22 -6.21
C GLY A 306 -16.95 -5.94 -7.05
N ASN A 307 -16.09 -5.02 -6.62
CA ASN A 307 -15.64 -3.83 -7.33
C ASN A 307 -14.10 -3.89 -7.45
N GLY A 308 -13.51 -3.14 -8.36
CA GLY A 308 -12.06 -3.15 -8.51
C GLY A 308 -11.50 -2.00 -9.35
N CYS A 309 -10.19 -1.86 -9.27
CA CYS A 309 -9.43 -0.86 -10.01
C CYS A 309 -9.55 -1.07 -11.52
N THR A 310 -9.12 -0.07 -12.30
CA THR A 310 -9.02 -0.17 -13.77
C THR A 310 -8.34 -1.48 -14.20
N ALA A 311 -8.93 -2.12 -15.21
CA ALA A 311 -8.51 -3.40 -15.81
C ALA A 311 -8.29 -4.58 -14.83
N CYS A 312 -8.79 -4.54 -13.60
CA CYS A 312 -8.59 -5.61 -12.64
C CYS A 312 -9.73 -6.65 -12.68
N PRO A 313 -9.48 -7.91 -13.09
CA PRO A 313 -10.50 -8.97 -13.08
C PRO A 313 -10.76 -9.57 -11.69
N ILE A 314 -9.86 -9.34 -10.71
CA ILE A 314 -9.97 -9.89 -9.34
C ILE A 314 -11.12 -9.27 -8.55
N ARG A 315 -11.39 -7.97 -8.78
CA ARG A 315 -12.49 -7.22 -8.13
C ARG A 315 -12.52 -7.39 -6.59
N CYS A 316 -11.38 -7.15 -5.94
CA CYS A 316 -11.19 -7.39 -4.51
C CYS A 316 -11.92 -6.43 -3.54
N HIS A 317 -12.43 -5.28 -4.01
CA HIS A 317 -13.22 -4.38 -3.16
C HIS A 317 -14.63 -4.94 -3.04
N THR A 318 -15.00 -5.49 -1.89
CA THR A 318 -16.33 -6.08 -1.74
C THR A 318 -17.32 -5.01 -1.33
N MET A 319 -18.40 -4.85 -2.11
CA MET A 319 -19.51 -3.98 -1.76
C MET A 319 -20.54 -4.74 -0.93
N LEU A 320 -20.81 -4.22 0.26
CA LEU A 320 -21.81 -4.72 1.19
C LEU A 320 -23.03 -3.78 1.23
N LYS A 321 -24.21 -4.35 1.47
CA LYS A 321 -25.44 -3.62 1.77
C LYS A 321 -26.09 -4.17 3.03
N MET A 322 -26.19 -3.34 4.06
CA MET A 322 -26.68 -3.71 5.39
C MET A 322 -27.65 -2.65 5.92
N PRO A 323 -28.97 -2.78 5.68
CA PRO A 323 -29.95 -1.76 6.07
C PRO A 323 -29.98 -1.40 7.56
N SER A 324 -29.57 -2.33 8.43
CA SER A 324 -29.56 -2.10 9.89
C SER A 324 -28.66 -0.95 10.30
N VAL A 325 -27.58 -0.64 9.56
CA VAL A 325 -26.69 0.47 9.93
C VAL A 325 -27.31 1.84 9.68
N THR A 326 -28.23 1.96 8.71
CA THR A 326 -29.01 3.19 8.52
C THR A 326 -29.98 3.38 9.68
N THR A 327 -30.72 2.33 10.04
CA THR A 327 -31.70 2.41 11.13
C THR A 327 -31.04 2.64 12.50
N LYS A 328 -29.90 2.00 12.77
CA LYS A 328 -29.21 2.07 14.08
C LYS A 328 -28.29 3.27 14.24
N TYR A 329 -27.59 3.67 13.17
CA TYR A 329 -26.47 4.63 13.23
C TYR A 329 -26.63 5.84 12.29
N GLY A 330 -27.69 5.89 11.46
CA GLY A 330 -27.95 7.03 10.58
C GLY A 330 -26.96 7.18 9.41
N ILE A 331 -26.19 6.14 9.09
CA ILE A 331 -25.23 6.14 7.97
C ILE A 331 -25.82 5.47 6.72
N PRO A 332 -25.26 5.68 5.51
CA PRO A 332 -25.63 4.92 4.33
C PRO A 332 -25.51 3.41 4.53
N ASP A 333 -26.48 2.66 4.02
CA ASP A 333 -26.53 1.19 4.13
C ASP A 333 -25.50 0.46 3.24
N THR A 334 -24.70 1.20 2.48
CA THR A 334 -23.68 0.65 1.57
C THR A 334 -22.27 1.05 1.96
N GLY A 335 -21.39 0.06 1.97
CA GLY A 335 -19.96 0.21 2.24
C GLY A 335 -19.16 -0.66 1.30
N GLN A 336 -17.95 -0.26 0.97
CA GLN A 336 -17.04 -1.09 0.17
C GLN A 336 -15.60 -0.85 0.59
N ASN A 337 -14.84 -1.92 0.77
CA ASN A 337 -13.41 -1.83 1.02
C ASN A 337 -12.72 -3.18 0.77
N THR A 338 -11.43 -3.26 1.04
CA THR A 338 -10.64 -4.50 1.07
C THR A 338 -9.60 -4.46 2.20
N CYS A 339 -8.88 -5.57 2.40
CA CYS A 339 -7.78 -5.67 3.38
C CYS A 339 -8.19 -5.23 4.81
N VAL A 340 -7.25 -4.68 5.59
CA VAL A 340 -7.44 -4.21 6.97
C VAL A 340 -8.56 -3.18 7.12
N ALA A 341 -8.82 -2.39 6.07
CA ALA A 341 -9.87 -1.38 6.10
C ALA A 341 -11.28 -2.00 6.18
N LEU A 342 -11.49 -3.21 5.65
CA LEU A 342 -12.73 -3.97 5.90
C LEU A 342 -12.98 -4.24 7.38
N MET A 343 -11.92 -4.36 8.18
CA MET A 343 -12.02 -4.65 9.61
C MET A 343 -11.90 -3.39 10.48
N PHE A 344 -11.85 -2.20 9.86
CA PHE A 344 -11.45 -0.95 10.52
C PHE A 344 -12.19 -0.69 11.83
N GLY A 345 -13.52 -0.71 11.78
CA GLY A 345 -14.35 -0.33 12.91
C GLY A 345 -14.36 -1.37 14.04
N ARG A 346 -14.56 -2.67 13.73
CA ARG A 346 -14.56 -3.70 14.79
C ARG A 346 -13.22 -3.81 15.51
N SER A 347 -12.13 -3.46 14.82
CA SER A 347 -10.78 -3.60 15.37
C SER A 347 -10.53 -2.61 16.50
N PHE A 348 -11.30 -1.53 16.66
CA PHE A 348 -11.17 -0.67 17.84
C PHE A 348 -11.57 -1.38 19.14
N PHE A 349 -12.46 -2.36 19.09
CA PHE A 349 -13.00 -3.01 20.28
C PHE A 349 -12.29 -4.33 20.55
N THR A 350 -11.72 -4.51 21.73
CA THR A 350 -11.08 -5.77 22.16
C THR A 350 -12.05 -6.95 22.07
N GLN A 351 -13.33 -6.71 22.37
CA GLN A 351 -14.42 -7.67 22.36
C GLN A 351 -14.84 -8.11 20.94
N LEU A 352 -14.51 -7.34 19.90
CA LEU A 352 -14.90 -7.61 18.50
C LEU A 352 -13.72 -7.86 17.55
N ALA A 353 -12.50 -7.48 17.91
CA ALA A 353 -11.33 -7.52 17.01
C ALA A 353 -11.11 -8.90 16.35
N GLY A 354 -11.31 -9.98 17.11
CA GLY A 354 -11.20 -11.37 16.62
C GLY A 354 -12.51 -12.01 16.15
N LYS A 355 -13.67 -11.35 16.30
CA LYS A 355 -14.99 -11.96 16.03
C LYS A 355 -15.35 -11.91 14.54
N LYS A 356 -15.10 -13.01 13.83
CA LYS A 356 -15.70 -13.30 12.52
C LYS A 356 -17.12 -13.84 12.70
N ASN A 357 -18.01 -13.70 11.71
CA ASN A 357 -19.41 -14.17 11.74
C ASN A 357 -20.29 -13.50 12.81
N SER A 358 -20.09 -12.22 13.08
CA SER A 358 -20.88 -11.47 14.05
C SER A 358 -21.54 -10.28 13.37
N GLU A 359 -22.86 -10.20 13.46
CA GLU A 359 -23.62 -9.10 12.84
C GLU A 359 -23.16 -7.75 13.38
N VAL A 360 -23.06 -7.58 14.71
CA VAL A 360 -22.56 -6.35 15.34
C VAL A 360 -21.11 -6.03 14.93
N ALA A 361 -20.26 -7.03 14.70
CA ALA A 361 -18.91 -6.79 14.20
C ALA A 361 -18.91 -6.27 12.75
N ILE A 362 -19.81 -6.78 11.89
CA ILE A 362 -20.00 -6.26 10.53
C ILE A 362 -20.56 -4.82 10.60
N GLU A 363 -21.52 -4.55 11.49
CA GLU A 363 -22.05 -3.20 11.72
C GLU A 363 -20.94 -2.23 12.16
N ALA A 364 -20.09 -2.62 13.12
CA ALA A 364 -18.92 -1.84 13.51
C ALA A 364 -18.02 -1.53 12.31
N CYS A 365 -17.75 -2.53 11.46
CA CYS A 365 -16.95 -2.33 10.26
C CYS A 365 -17.60 -1.38 9.27
N MET A 366 -18.91 -1.48 9.04
CA MET A 366 -19.65 -0.56 8.17
C MET A 366 -19.61 0.88 8.67
N VAL A 367 -19.80 1.10 9.98
CA VAL A 367 -19.67 2.43 10.62
C VAL A 367 -18.25 2.97 10.48
N GLY A 368 -17.26 2.15 10.83
CA GLY A 368 -15.85 2.52 10.78
C GLY A 368 -15.39 2.87 9.36
N MET A 369 -15.69 2.02 8.37
CA MET A 369 -15.34 2.28 6.96
C MET A 369 -16.00 3.55 6.44
N HIS A 370 -17.30 3.75 6.74
CA HIS A 370 -18.02 4.94 6.29
C HIS A 370 -17.34 6.22 6.77
N LEU A 371 -17.07 6.31 8.08
CA LEU A 371 -16.47 7.49 8.70
C LEU A 371 -15.00 7.67 8.29
N ALA A 372 -14.21 6.60 8.28
CA ALA A 372 -12.80 6.68 7.89
C ALA A 372 -12.62 7.14 6.44
N ASP A 373 -13.39 6.59 5.51
CA ASP A 373 -13.31 6.96 4.10
C ASP A 373 -13.84 8.38 3.86
N ASP A 374 -14.86 8.83 4.59
CA ASP A 374 -15.45 10.16 4.38
C ASP A 374 -14.65 11.28 5.04
N LEU A 375 -14.17 11.05 6.26
CA LEU A 375 -13.34 12.01 7.01
C LEU A 375 -11.85 11.93 6.63
N GLY A 376 -11.45 10.92 5.85
CA GLY A 376 -10.08 10.73 5.38
C GLY A 376 -9.10 10.26 6.45
N LEU A 377 -9.54 9.40 7.39
CA LEU A 377 -8.72 8.93 8.52
C LEU A 377 -8.09 7.55 8.28
N TRP A 378 -6.76 7.50 8.21
CA TRP A 378 -6.01 6.30 7.88
C TRP A 378 -5.95 5.33 9.06
N SER A 379 -6.07 4.03 8.76
CA SER A 379 -5.85 2.96 9.75
C SER A 379 -4.38 2.74 10.08
N ASN A 380 -3.49 3.08 9.14
CA ASN A 380 -2.10 2.61 9.07
C ASN A 380 -1.95 1.15 9.47
N TYR A 381 -2.48 0.22 8.68
CA TYR A 381 -2.37 -1.23 8.91
C TYR A 381 -2.72 -1.70 10.35
N GLY A 382 -3.77 -1.12 10.94
CA GLY A 382 -4.25 -1.48 12.28
C GLY A 382 -3.59 -0.71 13.44
N GLN A 383 -2.63 0.16 13.15
CA GLN A 383 -1.90 0.97 14.13
C GLN A 383 -2.84 1.81 15.00
N LEU A 384 -3.78 2.53 14.37
CA LEU A 384 -4.67 3.45 15.08
C LEU A 384 -5.55 2.72 16.12
N GLN A 385 -6.12 1.58 15.72
CA GLN A 385 -6.96 0.78 16.58
C GLN A 385 -6.17 0.18 17.73
N ARG A 386 -4.97 -0.32 17.44
CA ARG A 386 -4.07 -0.84 18.46
C ARG A 386 -3.71 0.25 19.48
N ASP A 387 -3.31 1.44 19.03
CA ASP A 387 -2.89 2.51 19.93
C ASP A 387 -4.03 2.91 20.86
N LEU A 388 -5.26 3.07 20.34
CA LEU A 388 -6.42 3.31 21.20
C LEU A 388 -6.57 2.23 22.29
N ARG A 389 -6.59 0.94 21.89
CA ARG A 389 -6.79 -0.17 22.84
C ARG A 389 -5.70 -0.18 23.90
N LYS A 390 -4.44 -0.09 23.50
CA LYS A 390 -3.29 -0.13 24.41
C LYS A 390 -3.28 1.07 25.36
N LEU A 391 -3.61 2.27 24.88
CA LEU A 391 -3.67 3.48 25.70
C LEU A 391 -4.85 3.44 26.68
N TYR A 392 -5.99 2.87 26.27
CA TYR A 392 -7.16 2.72 27.14
C TYR A 392 -6.91 1.66 28.23
N GLU A 393 -6.54 0.44 27.82
CA GLU A 393 -6.30 -0.69 28.73
C GLU A 393 -5.11 -0.45 29.67
N GLY A 394 -4.09 0.28 29.20
CA GLY A 394 -2.94 0.71 30.02
C GLY A 394 -3.24 1.87 30.97
N GLY A 395 -4.47 2.42 30.97
CA GLY A 395 -4.87 3.54 31.83
C GLY A 395 -4.33 4.91 31.43
N TYR A 396 -3.60 5.01 30.30
CA TYR A 396 -3.02 6.26 29.81
C TYR A 396 -4.08 7.30 29.52
N LEU A 397 -5.18 6.90 28.86
CA LEU A 397 -6.25 7.84 28.51
C LEU A 397 -6.86 8.48 29.77
N LYS A 398 -7.10 7.69 30.82
CA LYS A 398 -7.63 8.19 32.10
C LYS A 398 -6.65 9.10 32.83
N ALA A 399 -5.36 8.82 32.73
CA ALA A 399 -4.30 9.60 33.37
C ALA A 399 -3.97 10.90 32.63
N ARG A 400 -4.14 10.95 31.30
CA ARG A 400 -3.65 12.04 30.44
C ARG A 400 -4.75 12.94 29.88
N LEU A 401 -5.92 12.40 29.56
CA LEU A 401 -7.07 13.21 29.14
C LEU A 401 -7.67 13.82 30.40
N GLY A 402 -7.49 15.12 30.62
CA GLY A 402 -7.99 15.79 31.83
C GLY A 402 -9.45 15.41 32.15
N SER A 403 -9.83 15.43 33.43
CA SER A 403 -11.09 14.81 33.91
C SER A 403 -12.35 15.21 33.14
N LYS A 404 -12.44 16.46 32.67
CA LYS A 404 -13.55 16.94 31.83
C LYS A 404 -13.61 16.27 30.46
N GLU A 405 -12.46 16.15 29.78
CA GLU A 405 -12.41 15.51 28.46
C GLU A 405 -12.68 14.02 28.58
N TYR A 406 -12.05 13.34 29.54
CA TYR A 406 -12.26 11.91 29.77
C TYR A 406 -13.73 11.58 30.03
N ALA A 407 -14.42 12.37 30.85
CA ALA A 407 -15.85 12.21 31.14
C ALA A 407 -16.77 12.53 29.94
N SER A 408 -16.27 13.26 28.94
CA SER A 408 -17.05 13.60 27.73
C SER A 408 -17.08 12.47 26.69
N ILE A 409 -16.25 11.44 26.86
CA ILE A 409 -16.13 10.33 25.92
C ILE A 409 -17.04 9.19 26.40
N PRO A 410 -17.89 8.61 25.54
CA PRO A 410 -18.85 7.57 25.92
C PRO A 410 -18.16 6.20 26.07
N TRP A 411 -17.34 6.05 27.10
CA TRP A 411 -16.59 4.81 27.39
C TRP A 411 -17.49 3.60 27.64
N ASP A 412 -18.70 3.83 28.14
CA ASP A 412 -19.72 2.79 28.29
C ASP A 412 -20.04 2.10 26.96
N LYS A 413 -20.06 2.84 25.85
CA LYS A 413 -20.25 2.26 24.51
C LYS A 413 -19.04 1.47 24.05
N TYR A 414 -17.83 1.93 24.37
CA TYR A 414 -16.60 1.18 24.09
C TYR A 414 -16.57 -0.16 24.85
N ASP A 415 -16.84 -0.12 26.16
CA ASP A 415 -16.82 -1.31 27.02
C ASP A 415 -17.91 -2.33 26.63
N ASN A 416 -19.06 -1.86 26.16
CA ASN A 416 -20.16 -2.69 25.65
C ASN A 416 -20.02 -3.07 24.17
N ALA A 417 -18.93 -2.66 23.50
CA ALA A 417 -18.69 -2.90 22.09
C ALA A 417 -19.83 -2.41 21.16
N ASP A 418 -20.43 -1.28 21.49
CA ASP A 418 -21.45 -0.61 20.66
C ASP A 418 -20.76 0.20 19.54
N PRO A 419 -21.03 -0.11 18.25
CA PRO A 419 -20.53 0.65 17.11
C PRO A 419 -20.79 2.16 17.17
N ALA A 420 -21.81 2.62 17.90
CA ALA A 420 -22.10 4.04 18.06
C ALA A 420 -20.95 4.80 18.76
N PHE A 421 -20.04 4.13 19.47
CA PHE A 421 -18.80 4.75 19.97
C PHE A 421 -17.97 5.38 18.84
N LEU A 422 -17.93 4.75 17.66
CA LEU A 422 -17.14 5.23 16.52
C LEU A 422 -17.65 6.57 15.96
N LEU A 423 -18.94 6.87 16.13
CA LEU A 423 -19.55 8.15 15.75
C LEU A 423 -19.04 9.32 16.59
N ASP A 424 -18.49 9.05 17.78
CA ASP A 424 -17.84 10.06 18.63
C ASP A 424 -16.32 10.05 18.41
N LEU A 425 -15.70 8.86 18.47
CA LEU A 425 -14.24 8.72 18.37
C LEU A 425 -13.67 9.24 17.05
N ILE A 426 -14.20 8.79 15.91
CA ILE A 426 -13.57 9.05 14.61
C ILE A 426 -13.62 10.55 14.26
N PRO A 427 -14.75 11.26 14.45
CA PRO A 427 -14.78 12.72 14.27
C PRO A 427 -13.83 13.46 15.20
N ARG A 428 -13.63 13.03 16.45
CA ARG A 428 -12.65 13.66 17.35
C ARG A 428 -11.25 13.56 16.80
N ILE A 429 -10.85 12.38 16.31
CA ILE A 429 -9.53 12.16 15.70
C ILE A 429 -9.38 12.99 14.42
N ALA A 430 -10.36 12.93 13.52
CA ALA A 430 -10.33 13.65 12.24
C ALA A 430 -10.26 15.17 12.42
N ASN A 431 -10.93 15.70 13.45
CA ASN A 431 -10.93 17.13 13.76
C ASN A 431 -9.86 17.54 14.77
N ARG A 432 -9.01 16.60 15.23
CA ARG A 432 -8.02 16.83 16.28
C ARG A 432 -8.63 17.48 17.53
N GLN A 433 -9.83 17.05 17.88
CA GLN A 433 -10.62 17.62 18.96
C GLN A 433 -10.16 17.07 20.30
N GLY A 434 -9.76 17.99 21.19
CA GLY A 434 -9.24 17.63 22.50
C GLY A 434 -7.90 16.90 22.42
N GLU A 435 -7.38 16.55 23.58
CA GLU A 435 -6.11 15.83 23.70
C GLU A 435 -6.19 14.43 23.06
N LEU A 436 -7.34 13.74 23.15
CA LEU A 436 -7.50 12.41 22.54
C LEU A 436 -7.40 12.48 21.02
N GLY A 437 -8.14 13.42 20.41
CA GLY A 437 -8.16 13.58 18.96
C GLY A 437 -6.80 13.99 18.45
N GLU A 438 -6.15 14.91 19.15
CA GLU A 438 -4.80 15.37 18.85
C GLU A 438 -3.78 14.22 18.82
N VAL A 439 -3.72 13.42 19.89
CA VAL A 439 -2.72 12.36 20.06
C VAL A 439 -2.92 11.20 19.07
N LEU A 440 -4.15 10.74 18.90
CA LEU A 440 -4.44 9.63 17.98
C LEU A 440 -4.29 10.03 16.50
N SER A 441 -4.29 11.32 16.17
CA SER A 441 -4.12 11.80 14.80
C SER A 441 -2.65 11.82 14.31
N ARG A 442 -1.68 11.71 15.23
CA ARG A 442 -0.25 11.93 14.96
C ARG A 442 0.53 10.68 14.53
N GLY A 443 0.05 9.50 14.89
CA GLY A 443 0.77 8.24 14.72
C GLY A 443 1.68 7.90 15.90
N THR A 444 2.07 6.63 16.04
CA THR A 444 2.56 6.05 17.30
C THR A 444 3.81 6.68 17.87
N GLY A 445 4.84 6.92 17.03
CA GLY A 445 6.09 7.51 17.50
C GLY A 445 5.88 8.91 18.11
N ALA A 446 5.01 9.70 17.51
CA ALA A 446 4.66 11.03 18.02
C ALA A 446 3.82 10.98 19.31
N ILE A 447 3.06 9.89 19.57
CA ILE A 447 2.39 9.67 20.85
C ILE A 447 3.42 9.49 21.96
N PHE A 448 4.50 8.74 21.69
CA PHE A 448 5.56 8.48 22.66
C PHE A 448 6.22 9.77 23.12
N ASP A 449 6.56 10.65 22.19
CA ASP A 449 7.14 11.95 22.50
C ASP A 449 6.17 12.84 23.29
N HIS A 450 4.95 12.99 22.77
CA HIS A 450 3.93 13.88 23.33
C HIS A 450 3.53 13.51 24.77
N TRP A 451 3.44 12.22 25.09
CA TRP A 451 3.09 11.73 26.44
C TRP A 451 4.28 11.17 27.23
N SER A 452 5.49 11.31 26.70
CA SER A 452 6.72 10.74 27.28
C SER A 452 6.56 9.25 27.64
N ILE A 453 5.92 8.48 26.74
CA ILE A 453 5.75 7.03 26.89
C ILE A 453 7.01 6.35 26.37
N PRO A 454 7.67 5.47 27.17
CA PRO A 454 8.83 4.72 26.69
C PRO A 454 8.45 3.80 25.53
N GLU A 455 9.15 3.92 24.39
CA GLU A 455 8.96 3.08 23.19
C GLU A 455 9.02 1.58 23.49
N ALA A 456 9.85 1.18 24.46
CA ALA A 456 9.97 -0.21 24.91
C ALA A 456 8.62 -0.86 25.29
N GLN A 457 7.65 -0.08 25.75
CA GLN A 457 6.31 -0.61 26.08
C GLN A 457 5.54 -1.13 24.86
N TRP A 458 5.88 -0.68 23.65
CA TRP A 458 5.38 -1.22 22.39
C TRP A 458 6.40 -2.19 21.78
N ALA A 459 7.67 -1.79 21.72
CA ALA A 459 8.71 -2.57 21.03
C ALA A 459 9.02 -3.93 21.69
N GLU A 460 8.67 -4.13 22.95
CA GLU A 460 8.80 -5.43 23.64
C GLU A 460 7.52 -6.27 23.65
N ASP A 461 6.37 -5.68 23.29
CA ASP A 461 5.07 -6.34 23.30
C ASP A 461 4.64 -6.72 21.88
N HIS A 462 4.75 -8.00 21.56
CA HIS A 462 4.34 -8.58 20.27
C HIS A 462 2.88 -8.23 19.89
N THR A 463 1.97 -8.07 20.87
CA THR A 463 0.56 -7.77 20.59
C THR A 463 0.35 -6.38 19.99
N THR A 464 1.34 -5.49 20.14
CA THR A 464 1.32 -4.15 19.55
C THR A 464 1.73 -4.14 18.08
N THR A 465 2.26 -5.24 17.55
CA THR A 465 2.74 -5.30 16.15
C THR A 465 3.67 -4.14 15.76
N TYR A 466 4.25 -3.45 16.74
CA TYR A 466 5.03 -2.24 16.55
C TYR A 466 6.32 -2.57 15.83
N TRP A 467 6.68 -1.74 14.88
CA TRP A 467 7.96 -1.77 14.22
C TRP A 467 8.68 -0.44 14.41
N LYS A 468 9.92 -0.34 13.93
CA LYS A 468 10.71 0.90 14.04
C LYS A 468 9.97 2.10 13.42
N MET A 469 10.43 3.31 13.78
CA MET A 469 9.95 4.57 13.20
C MET A 469 8.45 4.83 13.35
N GLY A 470 7.78 4.14 14.29
CA GLY A 470 6.37 4.38 14.60
C GLY A 470 5.36 3.62 13.74
N HIS A 471 5.78 2.85 12.73
CA HIS A 471 4.86 2.11 11.86
C HIS A 471 4.62 0.67 12.37
N PRO A 472 3.50 0.02 12.00
CA PRO A 472 3.29 -1.39 12.32
C PRO A 472 4.10 -2.30 11.39
N LYS A 473 4.27 -3.57 11.81
CA LYS A 473 4.73 -4.64 10.92
C LYS A 473 3.73 -4.88 9.78
N HIS A 474 4.24 -5.32 8.64
CA HIS A 474 3.46 -5.70 7.48
C HIS A 474 4.03 -7.01 6.92
N HIS A 475 3.39 -8.15 7.19
CA HIS A 475 3.85 -9.48 6.77
C HIS A 475 5.33 -9.75 7.14
N ALA A 476 5.63 -9.87 8.44
CA ALA A 476 7.01 -9.96 8.94
C ALA A 476 7.43 -11.41 9.26
N ASN A 477 8.08 -11.63 10.40
CA ASN A 477 8.57 -12.94 10.86
C ASN A 477 7.44 -13.98 11.02
N GLU A 478 6.21 -13.54 11.32
CA GLU A 478 5.05 -14.45 11.39
C GLU A 478 4.61 -14.98 10.02
N ASP A 479 4.99 -14.29 8.95
CA ASP A 479 4.56 -14.57 7.60
C ASP A 479 5.64 -15.32 6.81
N ASP A 480 6.90 -14.89 6.95
CA ASP A 480 7.99 -15.33 6.07
C ASP A 480 9.38 -15.27 6.72
N GLY A 481 9.47 -15.49 8.04
CA GLY A 481 10.73 -15.60 8.78
C GLY A 481 11.70 -14.45 8.50
N GLN A 482 12.96 -14.79 8.17
CA GLN A 482 14.02 -13.81 7.90
C GLN A 482 13.71 -12.90 6.71
N CYS A 483 13.05 -13.41 5.66
CA CYS A 483 12.67 -12.62 4.49
C CYS A 483 11.66 -11.52 4.87
N GLY A 484 10.64 -11.88 5.66
CA GLY A 484 9.67 -10.91 6.19
C GLY A 484 10.31 -9.87 7.12
N VAL A 485 11.29 -10.27 7.95
CA VAL A 485 12.05 -9.32 8.79
C VAL A 485 12.82 -8.33 7.94
N ILE A 486 13.63 -8.80 6.98
CA ILE A 486 14.41 -7.94 6.08
C ILE A 486 13.49 -6.91 5.40
N ILE A 487 12.36 -7.33 4.85
CA ILE A 487 11.44 -6.42 4.15
C ILE A 487 10.93 -5.30 5.07
N ASN A 488 10.63 -5.62 6.34
CA ASN A 488 10.12 -4.65 7.30
C ASN A 488 11.19 -3.67 7.81
N THR A 489 12.49 -3.96 7.65
CA THR A 489 13.55 -3.03 8.04
C THR A 489 13.86 -1.95 7.00
N GLN A 490 13.42 -2.13 5.73
CA GLN A 490 13.90 -1.28 4.63
C GLN A 490 13.11 0.00 4.33
N TYR A 491 11.85 0.10 4.75
CA TYR A 491 11.01 1.27 4.45
C TYR A 491 10.87 2.23 5.65
N ASN A 492 10.47 3.47 5.36
CA ASN A 492 10.18 4.52 6.36
C ASN A 492 8.71 4.51 6.83
N ARG A 493 7.97 3.46 6.49
CA ARG A 493 6.55 3.22 6.77
C ARG A 493 6.30 1.72 6.66
N ASP A 494 5.05 1.27 6.89
CA ASP A 494 4.69 -0.12 6.63
C ASP A 494 5.08 -0.52 5.19
N ALA A 495 5.75 -1.66 5.04
CA ALA A 495 6.50 -1.97 3.82
C ALA A 495 5.63 -2.08 2.55
N GLN A 496 4.35 -2.43 2.71
CA GLN A 496 3.40 -2.69 1.62
C GLN A 496 3.92 -3.65 0.53
N CYS A 497 4.89 -4.48 0.87
CA CYS A 497 5.44 -5.49 -0.01
C CYS A 497 4.69 -6.80 0.21
N HIS A 498 4.00 -7.25 -0.81
CA HIS A 498 3.26 -8.51 -0.82
C HIS A 498 3.89 -9.53 -1.76
N SER A 499 4.99 -9.18 -2.44
CA SER A 499 5.63 -10.07 -3.40
C SER A 499 5.99 -11.42 -2.76
N HIS A 500 6.54 -11.38 -1.55
CA HIS A 500 6.91 -12.56 -0.79
C HIS A 500 5.68 -13.34 -0.29
N THR A 501 4.69 -12.66 0.30
CA THR A 501 3.47 -13.31 0.83
C THR A 501 2.61 -13.91 -0.29
N ASN A 502 2.54 -13.28 -1.47
CA ASN A 502 1.87 -13.83 -2.65
C ASN A 502 2.46 -15.18 -3.05
N PHE A 503 3.76 -15.37 -2.85
CA PHE A 503 4.42 -16.65 -3.08
C PHE A 503 4.16 -17.63 -1.93
N VAL A 504 4.51 -17.26 -0.69
CA VAL A 504 4.41 -18.13 0.49
C VAL A 504 2.98 -18.60 0.76
N ARG A 505 1.99 -17.74 0.52
CA ARG A 505 0.59 -18.00 0.78
C ARG A 505 -0.20 -18.39 -0.46
N ASN A 506 0.45 -18.72 -1.59
CA ASN A 506 -0.26 -19.11 -2.82
C ASN A 506 -1.20 -20.33 -2.65
N GLY A 507 -1.02 -21.09 -1.57
CA GLY A 507 -1.88 -22.18 -1.12
C GLY A 507 -1.45 -23.55 -1.62
N LEU A 508 -0.45 -23.64 -2.50
CA LEU A 508 0.11 -24.90 -2.98
C LEU A 508 0.80 -25.68 -1.83
N PRO A 509 0.91 -27.00 -1.93
CA PRO A 509 1.76 -27.80 -1.04
C PRO A 509 3.22 -27.28 -1.01
N LEU A 510 3.88 -27.40 0.15
CA LEU A 510 5.22 -26.85 0.35
C LEU A 510 6.26 -27.43 -0.63
N ASP A 511 6.17 -28.72 -0.96
CA ASP A 511 7.09 -29.38 -1.89
C ASP A 511 6.96 -28.83 -3.32
N VAL A 512 5.74 -28.48 -3.76
CA VAL A 512 5.49 -27.79 -5.02
C VAL A 512 6.09 -26.38 -4.97
N GLN A 513 5.84 -25.63 -3.90
CA GLN A 513 6.40 -24.30 -3.74
C GLN A 513 7.94 -24.31 -3.71
N LYS A 514 8.57 -25.30 -3.05
CA LYS A 514 10.02 -25.46 -3.02
C LYS A 514 10.64 -25.74 -4.39
N LYS A 515 9.94 -26.47 -5.28
CA LYS A 515 10.36 -26.64 -6.68
C LYS A 515 10.36 -25.32 -7.43
N LEU A 516 9.31 -24.51 -7.26
CA LEU A 516 9.23 -23.17 -7.85
C LEU A 516 10.32 -22.24 -7.28
N ALA A 517 10.55 -22.31 -5.97
CA ALA A 517 11.58 -21.53 -5.29
C ALA A 517 12.99 -21.85 -5.81
N ALA A 518 13.27 -23.14 -6.06
CA ALA A 518 14.53 -23.56 -6.66
C ALA A 518 14.73 -22.98 -8.07
N ALA A 519 13.68 -22.90 -8.88
CA ALA A 519 13.75 -22.33 -10.23
C ALA A 519 13.98 -20.81 -10.21
N ILE A 520 13.40 -20.08 -9.25
CA ILE A 520 13.46 -18.60 -9.22
C ILE A 520 14.70 -18.10 -8.45
N TRP A 521 15.05 -18.74 -7.33
CA TRP A 521 16.11 -18.27 -6.43
C TRP A 521 17.28 -19.24 -6.30
N GLY A 522 17.26 -20.36 -7.03
CA GLY A 522 18.38 -21.29 -7.15
C GLY A 522 18.47 -22.37 -6.06
N SER A 523 17.56 -22.39 -5.08
CA SER A 523 17.51 -23.47 -4.08
C SER A 523 16.10 -23.64 -3.51
N PRO A 524 15.66 -24.88 -3.20
CA PRO A 524 14.42 -25.11 -2.45
C PRO A 524 14.46 -24.53 -1.02
N ASP A 525 15.66 -24.28 -0.47
CA ASP A 525 15.85 -23.71 0.88
C ASP A 525 15.68 -22.19 0.92
N ALA A 526 15.33 -21.57 -0.22
CA ALA A 526 14.89 -20.18 -0.27
C ALA A 526 13.54 -19.97 0.43
N LEU A 527 12.76 -21.04 0.65
CA LEU A 527 11.41 -21.03 1.20
C LEU A 527 11.29 -22.00 2.39
N ASP A 528 10.69 -21.50 3.46
CA ASP A 528 10.21 -22.30 4.58
C ASP A 528 8.68 -22.22 4.67
N ALA A 529 8.05 -23.17 5.38
CA ALA A 529 6.66 -23.01 5.75
C ALA A 529 6.54 -21.97 6.88
N PRO A 530 5.47 -21.16 6.90
CA PRO A 530 5.22 -20.23 8.01
C PRO A 530 5.21 -20.96 9.37
N GLY A 531 6.07 -20.50 10.28
CA GLY A 531 6.26 -21.10 11.61
C GLY A 531 7.15 -22.35 11.64
N ASP A 532 7.75 -22.79 10.53
CA ASP A 532 8.68 -23.94 10.48
C ASP A 532 9.96 -23.52 9.77
N TYR A 533 10.66 -22.56 10.39
CA TYR A 533 11.78 -21.85 9.78
C TYR A 533 13.10 -22.58 9.95
N THR A 534 13.98 -22.43 8.96
CA THR A 534 15.37 -22.89 8.98
C THR A 534 16.34 -21.70 9.10
N PRO A 535 17.63 -21.92 9.39
CA PRO A 535 18.63 -20.84 9.41
C PRO A 535 18.68 -20.03 8.10
N ALA A 536 19.18 -18.80 8.22
CA ALA A 536 19.37 -17.89 7.10
C ALA A 536 20.35 -18.46 6.06
N ASN A 537 20.06 -18.20 4.79
CA ASN A 537 20.93 -18.52 3.68
C ASN A 537 20.81 -17.46 2.57
N VAL A 538 21.78 -17.43 1.65
CA VAL A 538 21.82 -16.44 0.56
C VAL A 538 20.59 -16.51 -0.36
N HIS A 539 19.94 -17.67 -0.51
CA HIS A 539 18.77 -17.80 -1.38
C HIS A 539 17.52 -17.14 -0.78
N LYS A 540 17.36 -17.17 0.56
CA LYS A 540 16.34 -16.37 1.26
C LYS A 540 16.60 -14.87 1.08
N ALA A 541 17.86 -14.43 1.11
CA ALA A 541 18.24 -13.04 0.85
C ALA A 541 17.96 -12.62 -0.61
N LYS A 542 18.26 -13.47 -1.59
CA LYS A 542 17.88 -13.26 -3.01
C LYS A 542 16.37 -13.08 -3.16
N ARG A 543 15.56 -13.85 -2.43
CA ARG A 543 14.10 -13.70 -2.40
C ARG A 543 13.64 -12.41 -1.74
N ALA A 544 14.28 -11.98 -0.65
CA ALA A 544 13.99 -10.69 -0.02
C ALA A 544 14.29 -9.53 -0.98
N LYS A 545 15.46 -9.53 -1.64
CA LYS A 545 15.81 -8.59 -2.71
C LYS A 545 14.78 -8.60 -3.83
N TRP A 546 14.44 -9.77 -4.36
CA TRP A 546 13.42 -9.91 -5.40
C TRP A 546 12.09 -9.30 -4.96
N SER A 547 11.69 -9.50 -3.71
CA SER A 547 10.41 -8.99 -3.19
C SER A 547 10.37 -7.47 -3.12
N LEU A 548 11.44 -6.85 -2.65
CA LEU A 548 11.62 -5.39 -2.57
C LEU A 548 11.66 -4.77 -3.97
N VAL A 549 12.48 -5.33 -4.86
CA VAL A 549 12.58 -4.90 -6.27
C VAL A 549 11.24 -4.99 -6.96
N ARG A 550 10.49 -6.09 -6.79
CA ARG A 550 9.16 -6.27 -7.40
C ARG A 550 8.11 -5.33 -6.81
N LYS A 551 8.22 -4.97 -5.54
CA LYS A 551 7.38 -3.92 -4.95
C LYS A 551 7.62 -2.59 -5.67
N GLU A 552 8.86 -2.15 -5.79
CA GLU A 552 9.18 -0.88 -6.47
C GLU A 552 8.81 -0.90 -7.96
N LEU A 553 8.99 -2.02 -8.64
CA LEU A 553 8.51 -2.19 -10.02
C LEU A 553 6.99 -2.04 -10.12
N HIS A 554 6.22 -2.64 -9.22
CA HIS A 554 4.77 -2.49 -9.24
C HIS A 554 4.33 -1.05 -8.98
N ASP A 555 5.00 -0.37 -8.06
CA ASP A 555 4.74 1.04 -7.74
C ASP A 555 5.23 2.00 -8.85
N ALA A 556 6.11 1.57 -9.74
CA ALA A 556 6.61 2.35 -10.89
C ALA A 556 5.89 2.03 -12.21
N LEU A 557 5.48 0.77 -12.43
CA LEU A 557 4.72 0.33 -13.60
C LEU A 557 3.22 0.59 -13.45
N GLY A 558 2.74 0.78 -12.21
CA GLY A 558 1.34 1.00 -11.87
C GLY A 558 0.53 -0.28 -11.82
N VAL A 559 1.19 -1.40 -11.48
CA VAL A 559 0.61 -2.74 -11.35
C VAL A 559 0.33 -3.04 -9.87
N CYS A 560 -0.68 -3.85 -9.58
CA CYS A 560 -1.03 -4.16 -8.19
C CYS A 560 -0.05 -5.16 -7.55
N ASN A 561 0.78 -4.71 -6.61
CA ASN A 561 1.64 -5.58 -5.80
C ASN A 561 0.85 -6.58 -4.91
N TRP A 562 -0.43 -6.31 -4.64
CA TRP A 562 -1.31 -7.27 -3.95
C TRP A 562 -1.71 -8.48 -4.83
N MET A 563 -1.30 -8.54 -6.09
CA MET A 563 -1.60 -9.65 -7.00
C MET A 563 -0.37 -10.12 -7.77
N GLY A 564 0.51 -9.19 -8.15
CA GLY A 564 1.82 -9.52 -8.70
C GLY A 564 2.86 -9.66 -7.60
N PRO A 565 3.99 -10.34 -7.85
CA PRO A 565 4.38 -10.92 -9.12
C PRO A 565 3.73 -12.31 -9.28
N TRP A 566 3.33 -12.65 -10.50
CA TRP A 566 2.61 -13.89 -10.81
C TRP A 566 3.56 -15.08 -10.93
N ALA A 567 4.31 -15.37 -9.87
CA ALA A 567 5.33 -16.42 -9.81
C ALA A 567 4.74 -17.84 -9.71
N ALA A 568 3.50 -17.97 -9.23
CA ALA A 568 2.72 -19.21 -9.22
C ALA A 568 1.42 -19.02 -10.02
N SER A 569 0.87 -20.12 -10.54
CA SER A 569 -0.37 -20.16 -11.32
C SER A 569 -1.28 -21.32 -10.92
N PRO A 570 -2.59 -21.27 -11.25
CA PRO A 570 -3.51 -22.40 -11.07
C PRO A 570 -3.30 -23.54 -12.09
N LEU A 571 -2.33 -23.43 -13.01
CA LEU A 571 -2.20 -24.32 -14.17
C LEU A 571 -1.33 -25.54 -13.84
N GLN A 572 -1.97 -26.71 -13.71
CA GLN A 572 -1.32 -27.98 -13.43
C GLN A 572 -0.33 -28.39 -14.54
N GLU A 573 -0.68 -28.14 -15.79
CA GLU A 573 0.14 -28.45 -16.96
C GLU A 573 1.47 -27.67 -17.01
N ARG A 574 1.58 -26.60 -16.21
CA ARG A 574 2.82 -25.83 -16.01
C ARG A 574 3.55 -26.22 -14.73
N GLY A 575 3.15 -27.29 -14.05
CA GLY A 575 3.61 -27.61 -12.70
C GLY A 575 3.35 -26.46 -11.71
N TYR A 576 2.25 -25.72 -11.92
CA TYR A 576 1.88 -24.51 -11.17
C TYR A 576 2.85 -23.33 -11.28
N ALA A 577 3.82 -23.40 -12.20
CA ALA A 577 4.69 -22.27 -12.47
C ALA A 577 3.91 -21.12 -13.11
N GLY A 578 4.09 -19.92 -12.57
CA GLY A 578 3.62 -18.69 -13.16
C GLY A 578 4.54 -18.19 -14.28
N ASP A 579 4.69 -16.88 -14.37
CA ASP A 579 5.64 -16.20 -15.24
C ASP A 579 6.00 -14.84 -14.63
N ASP A 580 7.18 -14.75 -14.02
CA ASP A 580 7.70 -13.52 -13.41
C ASP A 580 8.49 -12.64 -14.40
N SER A 581 8.42 -12.95 -15.69
CA SER A 581 8.83 -12.06 -16.79
C SER A 581 7.66 -11.36 -17.46
N LEU A 582 6.43 -11.57 -16.96
CA LEU A 582 5.23 -11.03 -17.57
C LEU A 582 5.23 -9.50 -17.64
N GLU A 583 5.71 -8.84 -16.57
CA GLU A 583 5.81 -7.39 -16.50
C GLU A 583 6.77 -6.83 -17.55
N SER A 584 7.91 -7.50 -17.81
CA SER A 584 8.88 -7.05 -18.83
C SER A 584 8.38 -7.29 -20.25
N LYS A 585 7.64 -8.39 -20.48
CA LYS A 585 6.95 -8.64 -21.76
C LYS A 585 5.89 -7.58 -22.05
N PHE A 586 5.07 -7.23 -21.05
CA PHE A 586 4.09 -6.15 -21.20
C PHE A 586 4.75 -4.80 -21.41
N LEU A 587 5.79 -4.47 -20.63
CA LEU A 587 6.51 -3.22 -20.81
C LEU A 587 7.10 -3.11 -22.20
N SER A 588 7.78 -4.16 -22.69
CA SER A 588 8.39 -4.20 -24.01
C SER A 588 7.38 -3.97 -25.13
N LEU A 589 6.22 -4.63 -25.07
CA LEU A 589 5.15 -4.42 -26.05
C LEU A 589 4.47 -3.05 -25.88
N ALA A 590 4.34 -2.54 -24.66
CA ALA A 590 3.73 -1.24 -24.43
C ALA A 590 4.61 -0.13 -25.00
N THR A 591 5.91 -0.11 -24.68
CA THR A 591 6.84 0.97 -25.01
C THR A 591 7.50 0.81 -26.37
N GLY A 592 7.62 -0.42 -26.87
CA GLY A 592 8.40 -0.77 -28.06
C GLY A 592 9.90 -0.87 -27.77
N GLN A 593 10.31 -0.70 -26.51
CA GLN A 593 11.69 -0.88 -26.06
C GLN A 593 11.82 -2.28 -25.48
N ALA A 594 12.54 -3.15 -26.17
CA ALA A 594 12.82 -4.48 -25.65
C ALA A 594 13.55 -4.37 -24.31
N MET A 595 12.98 -5.01 -23.30
CA MET A 595 13.54 -5.11 -21.96
C MET A 595 13.26 -6.52 -21.46
N ASP A 596 14.31 -7.26 -21.14
CA ASP A 596 14.15 -8.57 -20.54
C ASP A 596 13.80 -8.46 -19.04
N ARG A 597 13.66 -9.61 -18.38
CA ARG A 597 13.32 -9.65 -16.95
C ARG A 597 14.43 -9.05 -16.07
N GLU A 598 15.70 -9.33 -16.37
CA GLU A 598 16.83 -8.91 -15.54
C GLU A 598 17.08 -7.40 -15.66
N GLU A 599 16.94 -6.86 -16.88
CA GLU A 599 16.99 -5.42 -17.13
C GLU A 599 15.86 -4.68 -16.40
N LEU A 600 14.64 -5.26 -16.39
CA LEU A 600 13.53 -4.70 -15.63
C LEU A 600 13.81 -4.78 -14.13
N ASP A 601 14.26 -5.91 -13.61
CA ASP A 601 14.63 -6.06 -12.19
C ASP A 601 15.71 -5.06 -11.79
N ARG A 602 16.69 -4.77 -12.66
CA ARG A 602 17.71 -3.73 -12.44
C ARG A 602 17.10 -2.32 -12.38
N ALA A 603 16.07 -2.03 -13.18
CA ALA A 603 15.35 -0.75 -13.08
C ALA A 603 14.57 -0.63 -11.76
N GLY A 604 13.98 -1.72 -11.27
CA GLY A 604 13.37 -1.76 -9.93
C GLY A 604 14.40 -1.54 -8.82
N GLU A 605 15.56 -2.17 -8.93
CA GLU A 605 16.67 -1.99 -7.98
C GLU A 605 17.21 -0.54 -7.97
N ARG A 606 17.29 0.11 -9.14
CA ARG A 606 17.60 1.54 -9.25
C ARG A 606 16.62 2.38 -8.45
N ILE A 607 15.32 2.16 -8.62
CA ILE A 607 14.26 2.93 -7.94
C ILE A 607 14.33 2.71 -6.42
N PHE A 608 14.49 1.46 -5.98
CA PHE A 608 14.64 1.14 -4.56
C PHE A 608 15.90 1.78 -3.95
N THR A 609 17.01 1.77 -4.69
CA THR A 609 18.27 2.36 -4.25
C THR A 609 18.19 3.91 -4.19
N LEU A 610 17.37 4.53 -5.03
CA LEU A 610 17.07 5.96 -4.95
C LEU A 610 16.22 6.30 -3.71
N HIS A 611 15.24 5.46 -3.35
CA HIS A 611 14.54 5.59 -2.06
C HIS A 611 15.52 5.48 -0.88
N ARG A 612 16.48 4.54 -0.93
CA ARG A 612 17.52 4.40 0.08
C ARG A 612 18.43 5.65 0.15
N ALA A 613 18.79 6.23 -0.98
CA ALA A 613 19.58 7.47 -1.04
C ALA A 613 18.88 8.65 -0.37
N LEU A 614 17.59 8.86 -0.66
CA LEU A 614 16.77 9.89 -0.01
C LEU A 614 16.73 9.68 1.51
N THR A 615 16.56 8.44 1.94
CA THR A 615 16.55 8.08 3.36
C THR A 615 17.89 8.40 4.03
N ILE A 616 19.01 8.01 3.43
CA ILE A 616 20.37 8.32 3.92
C ILE A 616 20.59 9.83 3.98
N ARG A 617 20.25 10.56 2.91
CA ARG A 617 20.38 12.03 2.83
C ARG A 617 19.62 12.71 3.96
N ASP A 618 18.36 12.31 4.15
CA ASP A 618 17.48 12.97 5.11
C ASP A 618 17.76 12.52 6.55
N MET A 619 18.27 11.32 6.78
CA MET A 619 18.78 10.92 8.10
C MET A 619 20.15 11.52 8.42
N GLY A 620 20.94 11.88 7.40
CA GLY A 620 22.30 12.40 7.58
C GLY A 620 23.26 11.38 8.18
N GLN A 621 23.03 10.09 7.93
CA GLN A 621 23.81 8.98 8.49
C GLN A 621 24.03 7.90 7.42
N VAL A 622 25.27 7.40 7.34
CA VAL A 622 25.66 6.29 6.45
C VAL A 622 25.44 4.93 7.12
N ASP A 623 25.60 4.83 8.45
CA ASP A 623 25.35 3.60 9.21
C ASP A 623 23.85 3.33 9.39
N MET A 624 23.24 2.90 8.29
CA MET A 624 21.83 2.55 8.23
C MET A 624 21.53 1.25 8.97
N ARG A 625 22.49 0.33 9.09
CA ARG A 625 22.35 -0.90 9.87
C ARG A 625 22.01 -0.59 11.32
N ALA A 626 22.74 0.35 11.94
CA ALA A 626 22.51 0.74 13.33
C ALA A 626 21.41 1.81 13.52
N ALA A 627 21.14 2.63 12.50
CA ALA A 627 20.22 3.76 12.64
C ALA A 627 18.81 3.52 12.05
N HIS A 628 18.70 2.70 11.01
CA HIS A 628 17.49 2.54 10.23
C HIS A 628 17.00 1.10 10.14
N ASP A 629 17.86 0.10 9.97
CA ASP A 629 17.45 -1.28 9.68
C ASP A 629 17.14 -2.08 10.96
N LEU A 630 16.44 -1.44 11.90
CA LEU A 630 16.21 -1.94 13.25
C LEU A 630 15.08 -2.97 13.33
N VAL A 631 15.27 -3.97 14.19
CA VAL A 631 14.32 -5.04 14.48
C VAL A 631 13.84 -4.92 15.93
N PRO A 632 12.52 -4.84 16.19
CA PRO A 632 12.00 -4.75 17.55
C PRO A 632 12.33 -5.97 18.42
N PRO A 633 12.61 -5.79 19.73
CA PRO A 633 12.94 -6.89 20.63
C PRO A 633 11.92 -8.03 20.69
N TRP A 634 10.62 -7.75 20.49
CA TRP A 634 9.59 -8.79 20.53
C TRP A 634 9.79 -9.88 19.46
N VAL A 635 10.48 -9.59 18.36
CA VAL A 635 10.77 -10.55 17.28
C VAL A 635 11.65 -11.72 17.77
N PHE A 636 12.46 -11.47 18.81
CA PHE A 636 13.39 -12.44 19.38
C PHE A 636 12.83 -13.16 20.62
N LYS A 637 11.55 -12.96 20.94
CA LYS A 637 10.86 -13.57 22.08
C LYS A 637 9.74 -14.50 21.61
N ASP A 638 9.57 -15.62 22.30
CA ASP A 638 8.40 -16.50 22.16
C ASP A 638 7.62 -16.48 23.46
N GLN A 639 6.28 -16.41 23.40
CA GLN A 639 5.43 -16.34 24.60
C GLN A 639 5.52 -17.60 25.47
N ASN A 640 5.79 -18.76 24.86
CA ASN A 640 5.93 -20.04 25.55
C ASN A 640 7.41 -20.42 25.78
N GLY A 641 8.34 -19.52 25.47
CA GLY A 641 9.77 -19.76 25.63
C GLY A 641 10.37 -20.72 24.60
N ALA A 642 9.67 -21.01 23.49
CA ALA A 642 10.21 -21.86 22.44
C ALA A 642 11.54 -21.30 21.88
N ALA A 643 12.47 -22.19 21.55
CA ALA A 643 13.73 -21.81 20.91
C ALA A 643 13.49 -21.42 19.44
N PRO A 644 14.35 -20.58 18.84
CA PRO A 644 14.33 -20.35 17.39
C PRO A 644 14.37 -21.67 16.60
N PHE A 645 13.78 -21.68 15.40
CA PHE A 645 13.67 -22.86 14.53
C PHE A 645 12.86 -24.04 15.12
N THR A 646 12.15 -23.81 16.22
CA THR A 646 11.15 -24.77 16.71
C THR A 646 9.88 -24.62 15.90
N LYS A 647 9.41 -25.72 15.30
CA LYS A 647 8.15 -25.75 14.55
C LYS A 647 6.98 -25.21 15.39
N GLY A 648 6.20 -24.30 14.79
CA GLY A 648 5.12 -23.55 15.41
C GLY A 648 5.55 -22.21 16.03
N SER A 649 6.86 -21.97 16.22
CA SER A 649 7.36 -20.69 16.74
C SER A 649 7.68 -19.72 15.60
N ILE A 650 7.40 -18.45 15.85
CA ILE A 650 7.78 -17.33 14.98
C ILE A 650 8.98 -16.54 15.53
N ARG A 651 9.56 -17.00 16.65
CA ARG A 651 10.73 -16.37 17.26
C ARG A 651 11.94 -16.49 16.34
N MET A 652 12.58 -15.35 16.07
CA MET A 652 13.82 -15.30 15.33
C MET A 652 15.03 -15.41 16.27
N ASP A 653 16.16 -15.86 15.72
CA ASP A 653 17.45 -15.85 16.41
C ASP A 653 18.21 -14.55 16.07
N PRO A 654 18.73 -13.79 17.05
CA PRO A 654 19.46 -12.55 16.79
C PRO A 654 20.67 -12.70 15.87
N ASP A 655 21.48 -13.76 16.07
CA ASP A 655 22.70 -13.98 15.28
C ASP A 655 22.35 -14.43 13.86
N ASP A 656 21.30 -15.24 13.70
CA ASP A 656 20.79 -15.62 12.39
C ASP A 656 20.17 -14.45 11.62
N ILE A 657 19.50 -13.52 12.30
CA ILE A 657 19.00 -12.28 11.67
C ILE A 657 20.16 -11.37 11.26
N ALA A 658 21.20 -11.23 12.09
CA ALA A 658 22.40 -10.50 11.69
C ALA A 658 23.03 -11.10 10.41
N ARG A 659 23.13 -12.44 10.34
CA ARG A 659 23.61 -13.15 9.16
C ARG A 659 22.67 -12.98 7.95
N ALA A 660 21.36 -12.98 8.17
CA ALA A 660 20.38 -12.73 7.11
C ALA A 660 20.54 -11.34 6.50
N MET A 661 20.80 -10.32 7.34
CA MET A 661 21.11 -8.96 6.91
C MET A 661 22.43 -8.89 6.14
N ASP A 662 23.47 -9.62 6.57
CA ASP A 662 24.76 -9.69 5.84
C ASP A 662 24.58 -10.23 4.42
N PHE A 663 23.85 -11.35 4.28
CA PHE A 663 23.50 -11.90 2.97
C PHE A 663 22.66 -10.93 2.16
N PHE A 664 21.74 -10.20 2.79
CA PHE A 664 20.90 -9.22 2.10
C PHE A 664 21.74 -8.06 1.53
N TYR A 665 22.61 -7.45 2.35
CA TYR A 665 23.49 -6.38 1.89
C TYR A 665 24.43 -6.85 0.79
N GLU A 666 24.98 -8.07 0.91
CA GLU A 666 25.81 -8.69 -0.13
C GLU A 666 25.04 -8.81 -1.47
N VAL A 667 23.83 -9.39 -1.48
CA VAL A 667 23.07 -9.54 -2.74
C VAL A 667 22.58 -8.22 -3.32
N MET A 668 22.46 -7.17 -2.50
CA MET A 668 22.17 -5.80 -2.94
C MET A 668 23.42 -5.07 -3.47
N GLY A 669 24.62 -5.59 -3.22
CA GLY A 669 25.88 -4.90 -3.50
C GLY A 669 26.11 -3.69 -2.59
N TRP A 670 25.67 -3.79 -1.34
CA TRP A 670 25.80 -2.76 -0.31
C TRP A 670 26.88 -3.15 0.69
N ASP A 671 27.43 -2.16 1.39
CA ASP A 671 28.40 -2.40 2.45
C ASP A 671 27.74 -3.14 3.63
N GLN A 672 28.29 -4.28 4.05
CA GLN A 672 27.69 -5.10 5.10
C GLN A 672 27.72 -4.42 6.47
N LYS A 673 28.74 -3.59 6.73
CA LYS A 673 28.90 -2.91 8.02
C LYS A 673 27.83 -1.84 8.23
N THR A 674 27.64 -0.99 7.23
CA THR A 674 26.74 0.17 7.30
C THR A 674 25.36 -0.11 6.73
N GLY A 675 25.20 -1.15 5.90
CA GLY A 675 23.96 -1.40 5.15
C GLY A 675 23.68 -0.34 4.07
N ALA A 676 24.65 0.48 3.69
CA ALA A 676 24.49 1.54 2.70
C ALA A 676 25.15 1.19 1.35
N PRO A 677 24.60 1.68 0.21
CA PRO A 677 25.25 1.52 -1.09
C PRO A 677 26.51 2.38 -1.19
N GLY A 678 27.57 1.84 -1.78
CA GLY A 678 28.76 2.61 -2.16
C GLY A 678 28.54 3.49 -3.40
N LYS A 679 29.42 4.47 -3.62
CA LYS A 679 29.40 5.35 -4.81
C LYS A 679 29.37 4.58 -6.12
N ALA A 680 30.20 3.52 -6.24
CA ALA A 680 30.23 2.67 -7.43
C ALA A 680 28.89 1.98 -7.69
N ARG A 681 28.19 1.56 -6.63
CA ARG A 681 26.89 0.90 -6.73
C ARG A 681 25.83 1.82 -7.32
N TYR A 682 25.83 3.10 -6.92
CA TYR A 682 24.97 4.10 -7.53
C TYR A 682 25.25 4.28 -9.03
N ALA A 683 26.53 4.36 -9.42
CA ALA A 683 26.92 4.49 -10.82
C ALA A 683 26.49 3.27 -11.66
N GLU A 684 26.66 2.05 -11.16
CA GLU A 684 26.20 0.80 -11.81
C GLU A 684 24.69 0.77 -12.07
N LEU A 685 23.92 1.43 -11.21
CA LEU A 685 22.47 1.56 -11.34
C LEU A 685 22.07 2.80 -12.14
N GLY A 686 23.00 3.57 -12.71
CA GLY A 686 22.70 4.78 -13.48
C GLY A 686 22.24 5.96 -12.62
N LEU A 687 22.74 6.04 -11.39
CA LEU A 687 22.48 7.10 -10.40
C LEU A 687 23.81 7.76 -9.98
N ALA A 688 24.75 7.93 -10.92
CA ALA A 688 26.08 8.46 -10.61
C ALA A 688 26.02 9.83 -9.92
N ASP A 689 25.12 10.70 -10.36
CA ASP A 689 24.83 12.01 -9.76
C ASP A 689 24.42 11.91 -8.28
N VAL A 690 23.57 10.93 -7.95
CA VAL A 690 23.14 10.65 -6.58
C VAL A 690 24.33 10.19 -5.72
N GLY A 691 25.11 9.24 -6.24
CA GLY A 691 26.28 8.70 -5.55
C GLY A 691 27.36 9.76 -5.30
N GLU A 692 27.61 10.64 -6.26
CA GLU A 692 28.56 11.75 -6.14
C GLU A 692 28.12 12.78 -5.09
N ALA A 693 26.84 13.14 -5.07
CA ALA A 693 26.31 14.08 -4.09
C ALA A 693 26.36 13.52 -2.65
N LEU A 694 26.04 12.23 -2.46
CA LEU A 694 26.17 11.59 -1.15
C LEU A 694 27.63 11.46 -0.71
N ASP A 695 28.53 11.07 -1.62
CA ASP A 695 29.97 10.95 -1.34
C ASP A 695 30.57 12.31 -0.94
N ALA A 696 30.21 13.38 -1.66
CA ALA A 696 30.61 14.75 -1.31
C ALA A 696 30.09 15.20 0.07
N ALA A 697 28.94 14.69 0.49
CA ALA A 697 28.38 14.92 1.83
C ALA A 697 28.93 13.97 2.91
N GLY A 698 29.82 13.03 2.56
CA GLY A 698 30.34 12.00 3.48
C GLY A 698 29.31 10.94 3.85
N LEU A 699 28.28 10.75 3.02
CA LEU A 699 27.14 9.85 3.23
C LEU A 699 27.19 8.57 2.39
N THR A 700 28.38 8.17 1.95
CA THR A 700 28.64 6.86 1.36
C THR A 700 29.68 6.10 2.19
N PRO A 701 29.64 4.76 2.21
CA PRO A 701 30.70 3.95 2.82
C PRO A 701 32.06 4.34 2.23
N LYS A 702 33.06 4.49 3.09
CA LYS A 702 34.44 4.71 2.64
C LYS A 702 34.95 3.39 2.06
N ALA A 703 35.55 3.42 0.87
CA ALA A 703 36.23 2.26 0.33
C ALA A 703 37.27 1.77 1.36
N GLU A 704 37.26 0.47 1.67
CA GLU A 704 38.34 -0.14 2.44
C GLU A 704 39.65 0.10 1.68
N LYS A 705 40.63 0.71 2.36
CA LYS A 705 41.94 1.03 1.79
C LYS A 705 42.84 -0.19 1.73
#